data_AF-A0AAR2JAK0-F1
#
_entry.id   AF-A0AAR2JAK0-F1
#
_cell.length_a   1.000
_cell.length_b   1.000
_cell.length_c   1.000
_cell.angle_alpha   90.00
_cell.angle_beta   90.00
_cell.angle_gamma   90.00
#
_symmetry.space_group_name_H-M   'P 1'
#
loop_
_entity.id
_entity.type
_entity.pdbx_description
1 polymer ?
#
loop_
_entity_poly.entity_id
_entity_poly.type
_entity_poly.pdbx_seq_one_letter_code
_entity_poly.pdbx_strand_id
1 'polypeptide(L)'
;MAARDGSTIGRFHSATASNGHAVPEKETVAVEVQREGGCRRWLRKACPCCCRRQSSLCGVNNEENATTDKDKPAIGPEPPQPHTEDKELKGEHLLTTTLSVSKTGHNRKEHNTDQYHSNELIIRRGQTFQMELDLSRPFNINTDKLHVELKTGPLPLVSKGTHVVIPLVEELQDLCWEAKIVEQNSNRIKLSVNSPPNGIVGQYKLTITTQSPESESVSTYDPDKKIYMLFNPWCEEDSVYMEDEAEKKEYVLNDTGRIYYGTERQIGARTWNFGQFDEGILEACLYVLEKSEVPPSGRGDPVNVVRVISAMVNSPDDRGVLQGNWSGNYVGGTPPTAWSGSVEILKRYHRESGLPVKYGQCWVFSGITTTVLRCLGIPARSVTNFQSAHDTDVSLTTDVYFDENMEPINSLNSDSVWNFHVWNDCWMARPDLPPGMGGWQVVDSTPQETSQGTFRCGPASISAIRAGHVYLSYDAPFVFAEVNSDKIYWQRNLDGTFSQIHSEKNAVGHCISTKAVGSEQRVDITHLYKHPEGSEEERIAVETACRYGSKPDVYSSPAAEDVSVEVKVDGDGPCMGEDAKLKIELKNKSNQARSTTLHSQVAVMYYTGVLKDTVKTEKIPTKKSIAALIYSQCANMFCLASVSDVVRHATVTVTEHFIPSLAGTRKLVASLDCKQITQVHGVVDIIVQDCQ
;
A
#
# COMPACT_ATOMS: atom_id res chain seq x y z
N MET A 1 -1.88 54.43 28.90
CA MET A 1 -0.71 54.02 29.72
C MET A 1 -0.97 52.63 30.26
N ALA A 2 0.09 51.92 30.70
CA ALA A 2 0.07 50.56 31.26
C ALA A 2 -0.47 49.46 30.32
N ALA A 3 0.45 48.73 29.69
CA ALA A 3 0.17 47.42 29.11
C ALA A 3 0.22 46.33 30.20
N ARG A 4 -0.31 45.13 29.90
CA ARG A 4 -0.04 43.89 30.63
C ARG A 4 0.10 42.72 29.67
N ASP A 5 0.97 41.78 30.02
CA ASP A 5 1.41 40.67 29.18
C ASP A 5 0.33 39.64 28.86
N GLY A 6 0.51 38.96 27.74
CA GLY A 6 -0.08 37.65 27.48
C GLY A 6 0.97 36.55 27.59
N SER A 7 0.85 35.67 28.58
CA SER A 7 1.45 34.32 28.52
C SER A 7 0.82 33.36 29.54
N THR A 8 0.13 32.34 29.05
CA THR A 8 -0.08 31.04 29.75
C THR A 8 -0.62 30.02 28.74
N ILE A 9 0.28 29.42 27.97
CA ILE A 9 -0.07 28.36 27.01
C ILE A 9 -0.18 27.05 27.79
N GLY A 10 -1.39 26.49 27.87
CA GLY A 10 -1.61 25.14 28.40
C GLY A 10 -0.95 24.10 27.49
N ARG A 11 -0.06 23.29 28.07
CA ARG A 11 0.60 22.18 27.36
C ARG A 11 -0.25 20.91 27.50
N PHE A 12 -0.56 20.26 26.40
CA PHE A 12 -1.02 18.87 26.42
C PHE A 12 0.17 17.93 26.62
N HIS A 13 -0.05 16.83 27.35
CA HIS A 13 0.95 15.78 27.49
C HIS A 13 0.94 14.89 26.24
N SER A 14 2.08 14.81 25.56
CA SER A 14 2.35 13.79 24.55
C SER A 14 2.62 12.44 25.22
N ALA A 15 1.94 11.38 24.78
CA ALA A 15 2.34 10.01 25.10
C ALA A 15 3.68 9.70 24.40
N THR A 16 4.79 9.81 25.13
CA THR A 16 6.12 9.50 24.62
C THR A 16 6.44 8.03 24.79
N ALA A 17 6.71 7.33 23.68
CA ALA A 17 7.49 6.09 23.71
C ALA A 17 8.82 6.31 24.44
N SER A 18 9.25 5.33 25.24
CA SER A 18 10.32 5.49 26.23
C SER A 18 11.73 5.47 25.62
N ASN A 19 12.17 6.60 25.06
CA ASN A 19 13.58 6.82 24.74
C ASN A 19 14.40 6.99 26.04
N GLY A 20 15.44 6.17 26.22
CA GLY A 20 16.28 6.18 27.41
C GLY A 20 17.07 7.49 27.56
N HIS A 21 16.97 8.13 28.74
CA HIS A 21 17.71 9.36 29.03
C HIS A 21 19.20 9.08 29.31
N ALA A 22 20.07 9.68 28.50
CA ALA A 22 21.46 9.94 28.90
C ALA A 22 21.53 11.21 29.76
N VAL A 23 22.34 11.19 30.82
CA VAL A 23 22.61 12.32 31.71
C VAL A 23 23.80 13.14 31.15
N PRO A 24 23.77 14.49 31.15
CA PRO A 24 24.83 15.29 30.56
C PRO A 24 26.05 15.43 31.50
N GLU A 25 27.25 15.18 30.98
CA GLU A 25 28.52 15.55 31.60
C GLU A 25 29.21 16.72 30.87
N LYS A 26 30.20 17.33 31.52
CA LYS A 26 30.82 18.61 31.12
C LYS A 26 32.04 18.43 30.21
N GLU A 27 32.34 19.48 29.45
CA GLU A 27 33.57 19.62 28.67
C GLU A 27 34.83 19.44 29.53
N THR A 28 35.71 18.53 29.11
CA THR A 28 37.15 18.51 29.46
C THR A 28 37.94 18.00 28.25
N VAL A 29 39.22 18.39 28.16
CA VAL A 29 40.00 18.26 26.91
C VAL A 29 41.08 17.18 27.02
N ALA A 30 41.03 16.23 26.06
CA ALA A 30 42.09 15.35 25.53
C ALA A 30 42.98 14.52 26.50
N VAL A 31 43.04 13.20 26.25
CA VAL A 31 44.26 12.43 25.87
C VAL A 31 43.80 11.17 25.10
N GLU A 32 44.48 10.79 24.01
CA GLU A 32 44.23 9.52 23.31
C GLU A 32 44.88 8.32 24.03
N VAL A 33 44.12 7.23 24.22
CA VAL A 33 44.67 5.89 24.48
C VAL A 33 43.83 4.85 23.73
N GLN A 34 44.40 4.19 22.73
CA GLN A 34 43.75 3.08 22.04
C GLN A 34 43.66 1.82 22.92
N ARG A 35 42.52 1.12 22.89
CA ARG A 35 42.39 -0.28 23.31
C ARG A 35 41.54 -1.05 22.30
N GLU A 36 42.14 -2.04 21.63
CA GLU A 36 41.41 -3.02 20.81
C GLU A 36 40.49 -3.89 21.70
N GLY A 37 39.37 -4.36 21.13
CA GLY A 37 38.52 -5.38 21.76
C GLY A 37 37.59 -6.09 20.77
N GLY A 38 37.31 -7.37 21.03
CA GLY A 38 36.05 -7.99 20.60
C GLY A 38 36.11 -9.07 19.51
N CYS A 39 36.51 -8.76 18.27
CA CYS A 39 36.16 -9.60 17.11
C CYS A 39 37.30 -10.28 16.32
N ARG A 40 38.53 -10.33 16.86
CA ARG A 40 39.67 -11.04 16.21
C ARG A 40 39.97 -12.41 16.86
N ARG A 41 39.03 -13.38 16.79
CA ARG A 41 39.30 -14.74 17.34
C ARG A 41 38.71 -15.97 16.63
N TRP A 42 38.11 -15.86 15.44
CA TRP A 42 37.42 -17.02 14.81
C TRP A 42 37.85 -17.43 13.38
N LEU A 43 38.85 -16.79 12.76
CA LEU A 43 39.39 -17.22 11.45
C LEU A 43 40.93 -17.26 11.42
N ARG A 44 41.53 -18.35 11.95
CA ARG A 44 42.93 -18.75 11.69
C ARG A 44 43.14 -20.27 11.79
N LYS A 45 42.74 -21.01 10.74
CA LYS A 45 43.23 -22.35 10.34
C LYS A 45 42.72 -22.63 8.91
N ALA A 46 43.48 -23.15 7.95
CA ALA A 46 44.91 -23.03 7.63
C ALA A 46 45.12 -23.45 6.15
N CYS A 47 45.92 -22.73 5.35
CA CYS A 47 46.41 -23.24 4.06
C CYS A 47 47.74 -22.54 3.68
N PRO A 48 48.86 -23.28 3.45
CA PRO A 48 50.18 -22.68 3.27
C PRO A 48 50.67 -22.68 1.81
N CYS A 49 50.31 -21.64 1.04
CA CYS A 49 50.97 -21.30 -0.22
C CYS A 49 50.98 -19.78 -0.46
N CYS A 50 51.67 -19.31 -1.50
CA CYS A 50 51.70 -17.91 -1.95
C CYS A 50 52.39 -16.87 -1.03
N CYS A 51 53.63 -17.14 -0.62
CA CYS A 51 54.54 -16.10 -0.09
C CYS A 51 55.91 -16.11 -0.81
N ARG A 52 56.11 -15.25 -1.82
CA ARG A 52 57.48 -14.80 -2.21
C ARG A 52 57.48 -13.50 -3.03
N ARG A 53 58.33 -12.56 -2.57
CA ARG A 53 58.94 -11.40 -3.27
C ARG A 53 58.06 -10.18 -3.61
N GLN A 54 58.24 -9.13 -2.81
CA GLN A 54 58.40 -7.75 -3.29
C GLN A 54 59.84 -7.30 -3.02
N SER A 55 60.45 -6.58 -3.98
CA SER A 55 61.66 -5.74 -3.87
C SER A 55 62.11 -5.41 -5.31
N SER A 56 62.50 -4.19 -5.70
CA SER A 56 62.66 -2.91 -4.98
C SER A 56 62.70 -1.76 -5.99
N LEU A 57 62.39 -0.53 -5.58
CA LEU A 57 62.66 0.68 -6.40
C LEU A 57 64.16 0.99 -6.44
N CYS A 58 64.59 1.63 -7.53
CA CYS A 58 65.49 2.79 -7.52
C CYS A 58 65.34 3.55 -8.85
N GLY A 59 65.48 4.88 -8.81
CA GLY A 59 65.37 5.74 -10.00
C GLY A 59 65.91 7.14 -9.71
N VAL A 60 66.31 7.86 -10.76
CA VAL A 60 66.87 9.22 -10.70
C VAL A 60 66.46 9.98 -11.97
N ASN A 61 65.63 11.01 -11.80
CA ASN A 61 65.76 12.43 -12.23
C ASN A 61 66.35 12.76 -13.63
N ASN A 62 65.96 13.84 -14.32
CA ASN A 62 65.22 15.05 -13.92
C ASN A 62 64.44 15.69 -15.11
N GLU A 63 63.73 16.79 -14.85
CA GLU A 63 62.95 17.59 -15.81
C GLU A 63 63.83 18.45 -16.75
N GLU A 64 63.30 18.89 -17.92
CA GLU A 64 63.22 20.33 -18.28
C GLU A 64 62.50 20.65 -19.62
N ASN A 65 61.66 21.69 -19.59
CA ASN A 65 61.40 22.72 -20.62
C ASN A 65 60.89 22.38 -22.05
N ALA A 66 60.51 23.43 -22.79
CA ALA A 66 59.70 23.40 -24.02
C ALA A 66 60.08 24.49 -25.06
N THR A 67 59.34 24.52 -26.17
CA THR A 67 59.24 25.56 -27.24
C THR A 67 60.26 25.57 -28.41
N THR A 68 59.70 25.50 -29.64
CA THR A 68 60.11 26.17 -30.92
C THR A 68 61.52 25.93 -31.52
N ASP A 69 61.77 26.04 -32.84
CA ASP A 69 60.97 26.51 -33.99
C ASP A 69 61.27 25.70 -35.29
N LYS A 70 60.86 26.20 -36.48
CA LYS A 70 61.03 25.57 -37.83
C LYS A 70 62.51 25.26 -38.19
N ASP A 71 62.81 24.40 -39.19
CA ASP A 71 62.78 24.82 -40.61
C ASP A 71 62.58 23.71 -41.68
N LYS A 72 62.34 24.13 -42.93
CA LYS A 72 62.15 23.28 -44.14
C LYS A 72 63.39 23.27 -45.06
N PRO A 73 63.60 22.20 -45.85
CA PRO A 73 63.35 22.32 -47.30
C PRO A 73 62.60 21.10 -47.90
N ALA A 74 62.65 20.90 -49.24
CA ALA A 74 61.54 20.30 -49.99
C ALA A 74 61.88 19.12 -50.93
N ILE A 75 60.88 18.21 -51.05
CA ILE A 75 60.47 17.40 -52.22
C ILE A 75 61.44 16.33 -52.78
N GLY A 76 60.92 15.08 -52.80
CA GLY A 76 61.28 13.98 -53.70
C GLY A 76 60.07 13.03 -53.84
N PRO A 77 59.82 12.38 -55.00
CA PRO A 77 58.55 11.70 -55.28
C PRO A 77 58.45 10.25 -54.77
N GLU A 78 57.21 9.77 -54.69
CA GLU A 78 56.75 8.48 -54.16
C GLU A 78 56.81 7.32 -55.19
N PRO A 79 57.19 6.09 -54.80
CA PRO A 79 57.01 4.88 -55.59
C PRO A 79 55.74 4.07 -55.19
N PRO A 80 55.12 3.29 -56.09
CA PRO A 80 53.76 2.79 -55.88
C PRO A 80 53.63 1.58 -54.93
N GLN A 81 52.43 1.43 -54.35
CA GLN A 81 52.01 0.21 -53.66
C GLN A 81 51.85 -0.97 -54.65
N PRO A 82 52.18 -2.21 -54.26
CA PRO A 82 51.69 -3.40 -54.95
C PRO A 82 50.22 -3.66 -54.56
N HIS A 83 49.36 -3.82 -55.55
CA HIS A 83 48.02 -4.38 -55.33
C HIS A 83 48.16 -5.79 -54.73
N THR A 84 47.33 -6.11 -53.74
CA THR A 84 47.11 -7.48 -53.27
C THR A 84 45.64 -7.80 -53.49
N GLU A 85 45.36 -8.99 -54.02
CA GLU A 85 44.05 -9.36 -54.57
C GLU A 85 42.96 -9.50 -53.49
N ASP A 86 41.71 -9.35 -53.91
CA ASP A 86 40.53 -9.43 -53.04
C ASP A 86 40.42 -10.81 -52.36
N LYS A 87 40.59 -10.81 -51.04
CA LYS A 87 40.06 -11.88 -50.18
C LYS A 87 38.63 -11.55 -49.75
N GLU A 88 37.71 -11.62 -50.70
CA GLU A 88 36.29 -11.79 -50.42
C GLU A 88 36.07 -13.18 -49.79
N LEU A 89 36.27 -13.26 -48.48
CA LEU A 89 35.85 -14.37 -47.63
C LEU A 89 35.72 -13.87 -46.18
N LYS A 90 34.95 -12.78 -46.01
CA LYS A 90 34.42 -12.37 -44.70
C LYS A 90 33.10 -13.11 -44.49
N GLY A 91 33.08 -14.08 -43.59
CA GLY A 91 31.83 -14.60 -43.04
C GLY A 91 31.08 -13.46 -42.36
N GLU A 92 29.81 -13.25 -42.72
CA GLU A 92 29.02 -12.15 -42.17
C GLU A 92 28.60 -12.49 -40.73
N HIS A 93 29.25 -11.85 -39.75
CA HIS A 93 28.88 -11.94 -38.34
C HIS A 93 27.40 -11.62 -38.16
N LEU A 94 26.67 -12.50 -37.45
CA LEU A 94 25.27 -12.28 -37.15
C LEU A 94 25.13 -11.26 -36.01
N LEU A 95 24.67 -10.06 -36.34
CA LEU A 95 24.42 -8.96 -35.41
C LEU A 95 22.94 -8.60 -35.43
N THR A 96 22.39 -8.21 -34.29
CA THR A 96 21.09 -7.50 -34.25
C THR A 96 21.34 -6.03 -34.57
N THR A 97 20.57 -5.46 -35.50
CA THR A 97 20.70 -4.05 -35.92
C THR A 97 19.61 -3.18 -35.29
N THR A 98 18.36 -3.64 -35.31
CA THR A 98 17.21 -2.99 -34.65
C THR A 98 16.31 -3.99 -33.93
N LEU A 99 15.82 -3.57 -32.76
CA LEU A 99 14.74 -4.22 -32.01
C LEU A 99 13.47 -3.37 -32.08
N SER A 100 12.40 -3.93 -32.62
CA SER A 100 11.08 -3.32 -32.73
C SER A 100 10.07 -3.98 -31.78
N VAL A 101 9.54 -3.17 -30.87
CA VAL A 101 8.46 -3.51 -29.93
C VAL A 101 7.62 -2.24 -29.81
N SER A 102 6.30 -2.33 -30.01
CA SER A 102 5.47 -1.13 -30.18
C SER A 102 4.91 -0.57 -28.88
N LYS A 103 5.00 0.76 -28.70
CA LYS A 103 4.27 1.52 -27.69
C LYS A 103 2.74 1.31 -27.79
N THR A 104 2.22 1.12 -29.00
CA THR A 104 0.81 0.94 -29.31
C THR A 104 0.66 -0.23 -30.28
N GLY A 105 0.07 -1.35 -29.84
CA GLY A 105 0.03 -2.55 -30.66
C GLY A 105 -0.57 -3.78 -29.96
N HIS A 106 -0.48 -4.91 -30.66
CA HIS A 106 -1.04 -6.23 -30.33
C HIS A 106 -0.82 -6.60 -28.85
N ASN A 107 0.44 -6.77 -28.44
CA ASN A 107 0.84 -7.16 -27.08
C ASN A 107 0.10 -6.36 -25.99
N ARG A 108 0.14 -5.01 -26.04
CA ARG A 108 -0.40 -4.20 -24.95
C ARG A 108 -1.92 -4.27 -24.84
N LYS A 109 -2.62 -4.55 -25.94
CA LYS A 109 -4.07 -4.81 -25.90
C LYS A 109 -4.36 -6.19 -25.32
N GLU A 110 -3.65 -7.23 -25.76
CA GLU A 110 -3.84 -8.61 -25.28
C GLU A 110 -3.45 -8.82 -23.82
N HIS A 111 -2.41 -8.12 -23.35
CA HIS A 111 -2.02 -8.12 -21.94
C HIS A 111 -2.87 -7.19 -21.07
N ASN A 112 -3.85 -6.45 -21.61
CA ASN A 112 -4.62 -5.44 -20.87
C ASN A 112 -3.69 -4.41 -20.17
N THR A 113 -2.75 -3.83 -20.94
CA THR A 113 -1.75 -2.84 -20.50
C THR A 113 -1.67 -1.61 -21.43
N ASP A 114 -2.60 -1.44 -22.37
CA ASP A 114 -2.61 -0.34 -23.33
C ASP A 114 -2.94 1.02 -22.71
N GLN A 115 -3.73 1.06 -21.63
CA GLN A 115 -4.11 2.30 -20.94
C GLN A 115 -2.95 3.05 -20.26
N TYR A 116 -1.86 2.37 -19.84
CA TYR A 116 -0.74 3.02 -19.13
C TYR A 116 -0.05 4.08 -20.00
N HIS A 117 0.14 5.29 -19.47
CA HIS A 117 0.83 6.36 -20.19
C HIS A 117 2.37 6.21 -20.11
N SER A 118 2.92 5.25 -20.86
CA SER A 118 4.37 5.03 -21.01
C SER A 118 4.73 4.67 -22.46
N ASN A 119 6.02 4.82 -22.79
CA ASN A 119 6.61 4.50 -24.10
C ASN A 119 7.14 3.06 -24.20
N GLU A 120 7.49 2.44 -23.08
CA GLU A 120 8.12 1.12 -23.01
C GLU A 120 7.10 -0.02 -23.23
N LEU A 121 7.59 -1.25 -23.41
CA LEU A 121 6.72 -2.42 -23.37
C LEU A 121 6.28 -2.70 -21.93
N ILE A 122 4.97 -2.84 -21.72
CA ILE A 122 4.37 -3.31 -20.47
C ILE A 122 3.59 -4.59 -20.78
N ILE A 123 3.93 -5.70 -20.11
CA ILE A 123 3.31 -7.02 -20.28
C ILE A 123 2.92 -7.62 -18.94
N ARG A 124 2.09 -8.67 -18.98
CA ARG A 124 1.75 -9.49 -17.82
C ARG A 124 2.41 -10.86 -17.96
N ARG A 125 2.89 -11.42 -16.85
CA ARG A 125 3.53 -12.75 -16.78
C ARG A 125 2.57 -13.89 -17.11
N GLY A 126 3.07 -15.10 -17.38
CA GLY A 126 2.22 -16.25 -17.73
C GLY A 126 1.56 -16.14 -19.12
N GLN A 127 1.89 -15.12 -19.91
CA GLN A 127 1.30 -14.85 -21.22
C GLN A 127 2.41 -14.54 -22.23
N THR A 128 2.21 -14.99 -23.46
CA THR A 128 3.16 -14.85 -24.56
C THR A 128 3.04 -13.48 -25.24
N PHE A 129 4.18 -12.89 -25.63
CA PHE A 129 4.27 -11.60 -26.33
C PHE A 129 5.13 -11.67 -27.59
N GLN A 130 4.93 -10.75 -28.55
CA GLN A 130 5.67 -10.71 -29.81
C GLN A 130 6.72 -9.59 -29.85
N MET A 131 7.85 -9.82 -30.54
CA MET A 131 8.90 -8.82 -30.78
C MET A 131 9.58 -9.05 -32.13
N GLU A 132 9.94 -7.97 -32.82
CA GLU A 132 10.62 -8.02 -34.13
C GLU A 132 12.10 -7.64 -34.00
N LEU A 133 12.97 -8.39 -34.67
CA LEU A 133 14.40 -8.15 -34.76
C LEU A 133 14.81 -8.03 -36.23
N ASP A 134 15.50 -6.95 -36.58
CA ASP A 134 16.28 -6.87 -37.82
C ASP A 134 17.72 -7.31 -37.53
N LEU A 135 18.30 -8.10 -38.44
CA LEU A 135 19.63 -8.68 -38.32
C LEU A 135 20.55 -8.22 -39.48
N SER A 136 21.86 -8.37 -39.30
CA SER A 136 22.86 -8.06 -40.34
C SER A 136 22.67 -8.87 -41.63
N ARG A 137 22.24 -10.13 -41.49
CA ARG A 137 21.94 -11.09 -42.57
C ARG A 137 20.79 -12.02 -42.16
N PRO A 138 20.25 -12.88 -43.05
CA PRO A 138 19.24 -13.86 -42.67
C PRO A 138 19.73 -14.81 -41.57
N PHE A 139 18.83 -15.16 -40.66
CA PHE A 139 19.07 -16.13 -39.59
C PHE A 139 19.07 -17.56 -40.13
N ASN A 140 20.04 -18.39 -39.72
CA ASN A 140 20.05 -19.82 -40.03
C ASN A 140 20.00 -20.65 -38.73
N ILE A 141 18.82 -21.20 -38.44
CA ILE A 141 18.52 -22.00 -37.24
C ILE A 141 19.45 -23.21 -37.03
N ASN A 142 20.10 -23.71 -38.09
CA ASN A 142 21.02 -24.86 -38.01
C ASN A 142 22.44 -24.49 -37.56
N THR A 143 22.80 -23.21 -37.60
CA THR A 143 24.19 -22.74 -37.42
C THR A 143 24.31 -21.59 -36.44
N ASP A 144 23.35 -20.66 -36.47
CA ASP A 144 23.35 -19.48 -35.62
C ASP A 144 22.66 -19.76 -34.29
N LYS A 145 23.17 -19.16 -33.22
CA LYS A 145 22.50 -19.12 -31.93
C LYS A 145 22.03 -17.70 -31.68
N LEU A 146 20.82 -17.57 -31.17
CA LEU A 146 20.26 -16.35 -30.64
C LEU A 146 19.53 -16.69 -29.34
N HIS A 147 19.69 -15.85 -28.33
CA HIS A 147 18.91 -15.92 -27.10
C HIS A 147 18.59 -14.52 -26.60
N VAL A 148 17.45 -14.38 -25.93
CA VAL A 148 17.00 -13.11 -25.35
C VAL A 148 17.37 -13.08 -23.87
N GLU A 149 17.93 -12.00 -23.36
CA GLU A 149 18.26 -11.87 -21.94
C GLU A 149 17.46 -10.74 -21.29
N LEU A 150 16.83 -11.05 -20.15
CA LEU A 150 16.14 -10.08 -19.31
C LEU A 150 16.85 -9.97 -17.96
N LYS A 151 17.25 -8.77 -17.56
CA LYS A 151 18.00 -8.51 -16.31
C LYS A 151 17.25 -7.50 -15.43
N THR A 152 16.99 -7.85 -14.18
CA THR A 152 16.31 -6.96 -13.21
C THR A 152 17.10 -6.86 -11.89
N GLY A 153 16.98 -5.72 -11.23
CA GLY A 153 17.72 -5.40 -10.01
C GLY A 153 19.19 -5.01 -10.22
N PRO A 154 19.88 -4.57 -9.15
CA PRO A 154 21.26 -4.09 -9.22
C PRO A 154 22.31 -5.21 -9.39
N LEU A 155 21.95 -6.45 -9.01
CA LEU A 155 22.80 -7.64 -9.14
C LEU A 155 21.99 -8.81 -9.75
N PRO A 156 21.82 -8.84 -11.08
CA PRO A 156 21.13 -9.93 -11.78
C PRO A 156 21.86 -11.27 -11.61
N LEU A 157 21.11 -12.34 -11.27
CA LEU A 157 21.63 -13.69 -11.04
C LEU A 157 20.64 -14.74 -11.55
N VAL A 158 21.14 -15.69 -12.35
CA VAL A 158 20.32 -16.79 -12.92
C VAL A 158 19.71 -17.66 -11.82
N SER A 159 20.48 -17.99 -10.77
CA SER A 159 20.04 -18.76 -9.59
C SER A 159 19.03 -18.03 -8.69
N LYS A 160 18.60 -16.81 -9.07
CA LYS A 160 17.58 -16.00 -8.39
C LYS A 160 16.47 -15.53 -9.33
N GLY A 161 16.45 -15.97 -10.58
CA GLY A 161 15.50 -15.52 -11.61
C GLY A 161 15.67 -14.06 -12.06
N THR A 162 16.63 -13.32 -11.48
CA THR A 162 16.83 -11.89 -11.76
C THR A 162 17.70 -11.65 -13.00
N HIS A 163 18.39 -12.67 -13.49
CA HIS A 163 18.92 -12.76 -14.86
C HIS A 163 18.26 -13.95 -15.55
N VAL A 164 17.34 -13.68 -16.46
CA VAL A 164 16.70 -14.69 -17.31
C VAL A 164 17.47 -14.78 -18.64
N VAL A 165 17.71 -16.01 -19.09
CA VAL A 165 18.23 -16.32 -20.42
C VAL A 165 17.17 -17.16 -21.12
N ILE A 166 16.60 -16.63 -22.21
CA ILE A 166 15.47 -17.20 -22.95
C ILE A 166 16.04 -17.83 -24.24
N PRO A 167 16.09 -19.17 -24.36
CA PRO A 167 16.59 -19.84 -25.55
C PRO A 167 15.59 -19.73 -26.71
N LEU A 168 16.09 -19.88 -27.94
CA LEU A 168 15.26 -20.22 -29.09
C LEU A 168 14.91 -21.72 -29.08
N VAL A 169 13.66 -22.04 -29.41
CA VAL A 169 13.09 -23.39 -29.52
C VAL A 169 12.25 -23.54 -30.80
N GLU A 170 12.05 -24.78 -31.26
CA GLU A 170 11.19 -25.10 -32.42
C GLU A 170 9.70 -25.00 -32.08
N GLU A 171 9.30 -25.46 -30.90
CA GLU A 171 7.96 -25.33 -30.33
C GLU A 171 8.06 -24.78 -28.91
N LEU A 172 7.13 -23.91 -28.52
CA LEU A 172 7.08 -23.34 -27.16
C LEU A 172 6.46 -24.35 -26.20
N GLN A 173 7.07 -24.54 -25.03
CA GLN A 173 6.41 -25.13 -23.88
C GLN A 173 5.67 -24.06 -23.06
N ASP A 174 4.57 -24.47 -22.43
CA ASP A 174 3.81 -23.61 -21.52
C ASP A 174 4.53 -23.40 -20.17
N LEU A 175 4.21 -22.28 -19.50
CA LEU A 175 4.64 -21.95 -18.14
C LEU A 175 6.17 -21.79 -17.95
N CYS A 176 6.94 -21.56 -19.01
CA CYS A 176 8.40 -21.37 -18.96
C CYS A 176 8.89 -20.15 -19.75
N TRP A 177 10.21 -19.91 -19.73
CA TRP A 177 10.89 -18.85 -20.47
C TRP A 177 11.49 -19.41 -21.76
N GLU A 178 10.78 -19.26 -22.88
CA GLU A 178 11.22 -19.73 -24.21
C GLU A 178 10.82 -18.75 -25.32
N ALA A 179 11.51 -18.81 -26.46
CA ALA A 179 11.22 -17.99 -27.63
C ALA A 179 11.18 -18.82 -28.91
N LYS A 180 10.21 -18.57 -29.78
CA LYS A 180 10.04 -19.23 -31.09
C LYS A 180 10.05 -18.20 -32.21
N ILE A 181 10.73 -18.49 -33.32
CA ILE A 181 10.60 -17.70 -34.55
C ILE A 181 9.26 -18.07 -35.20
N VAL A 182 8.35 -17.10 -35.30
CA VAL A 182 7.01 -17.30 -35.92
C VAL A 182 6.93 -16.77 -37.34
N GLU A 183 7.75 -15.78 -37.69
CA GLU A 183 7.89 -15.28 -39.07
C GLU A 183 9.36 -14.93 -39.34
N GLN A 184 9.86 -15.22 -40.54
CA GLN A 184 11.19 -14.84 -40.99
C GLN A 184 11.13 -14.30 -42.43
N ASN A 185 11.50 -13.04 -42.61
CA ASN A 185 11.44 -12.29 -43.86
C ASN A 185 12.82 -11.70 -44.17
N SER A 186 13.63 -12.44 -44.95
CA SER A 186 15.04 -12.13 -45.22
C SER A 186 15.84 -11.92 -43.93
N ASN A 187 16.22 -10.68 -43.62
CA ASN A 187 17.00 -10.30 -42.43
C ASN A 187 16.15 -10.06 -41.19
N ARG A 188 14.82 -9.96 -41.32
CA ARG A 188 13.91 -9.76 -40.18
C ARG A 188 13.40 -11.09 -39.66
N ILE A 189 13.45 -11.27 -38.35
CA ILE A 189 12.72 -12.34 -37.65
C ILE A 189 11.73 -11.74 -36.65
N LYS A 190 10.60 -12.42 -36.49
CA LYS A 190 9.59 -12.12 -35.49
C LYS A 190 9.58 -13.25 -34.48
N LEU A 191 9.84 -12.91 -33.23
CA LEU A 191 9.82 -13.84 -32.10
C LEU A 191 8.47 -13.78 -31.40
N SER A 192 8.00 -14.94 -30.98
CA SER A 192 6.95 -15.13 -29.98
C SER A 192 7.62 -15.65 -28.72
N VAL A 193 7.48 -14.95 -27.60
CA VAL A 193 8.23 -15.19 -26.36
C VAL A 193 7.25 -15.51 -25.23
N ASN A 194 7.39 -16.70 -24.65
CA ASN A 194 6.59 -17.13 -23.50
C ASN A 194 7.21 -16.63 -22.18
N SER A 195 6.39 -16.54 -21.14
CA SER A 195 6.83 -16.20 -19.78
C SER A 195 6.12 -17.09 -18.74
N PRO A 196 6.80 -17.49 -17.65
CA PRO A 196 6.19 -18.30 -16.60
C PRO A 196 5.21 -17.46 -15.75
N PRO A 197 4.13 -18.05 -15.22
CA PRO A 197 3.14 -17.34 -14.39
C PRO A 197 3.70 -16.90 -13.03
N ASN A 198 4.86 -17.42 -12.60
CA ASN A 198 5.55 -16.99 -11.38
C ASN A 198 6.69 -15.97 -11.64
N GLY A 199 6.73 -15.38 -12.84
CA GLY A 199 7.71 -14.35 -13.22
C GLY A 199 7.80 -13.20 -12.21
N ILE A 200 9.01 -12.67 -12.02
CA ILE A 200 9.28 -11.54 -11.12
C ILE A 200 8.64 -10.27 -11.68
N VAL A 201 7.86 -9.57 -10.86
CA VAL A 201 7.25 -8.30 -11.25
C VAL A 201 8.24 -7.15 -11.05
N GLY A 202 8.40 -6.32 -12.08
CA GLY A 202 9.36 -5.22 -12.08
C GLY A 202 9.80 -4.72 -13.46
N GLN A 203 10.78 -3.81 -13.44
CA GLN A 203 11.50 -3.37 -14.64
C GLN A 203 12.61 -4.37 -14.97
N TYR A 204 12.66 -4.80 -16.23
CA TYR A 204 13.75 -5.56 -16.81
C TYR A 204 14.46 -4.73 -17.88
N LYS A 205 15.80 -4.78 -17.88
CA LYS A 205 16.63 -4.41 -19.03
C LYS A 205 16.69 -5.58 -20.01
N LEU A 206 16.45 -5.31 -21.29
CA LEU A 206 16.43 -6.28 -22.37
C LEU A 206 17.72 -6.18 -23.22
N THR A 207 18.41 -7.29 -23.42
CA THR A 207 19.55 -7.41 -24.34
C THR A 207 19.40 -8.65 -25.23
N ILE A 208 19.79 -8.54 -26.51
CA ILE A 208 19.79 -9.68 -27.45
C ILE A 208 21.22 -10.18 -27.59
N THR A 209 21.42 -11.49 -27.58
CA THR A 209 22.75 -12.11 -27.71
C THR A 209 22.77 -13.07 -28.90
N THR A 210 23.76 -12.93 -29.77
CA THR A 210 23.92 -13.73 -31.01
C THR A 210 25.32 -14.35 -31.12
N GLN A 211 25.41 -15.52 -31.75
CA GLN A 211 26.67 -16.20 -32.07
C GLN A 211 26.53 -16.94 -33.40
N SER A 212 27.50 -16.80 -34.31
CA SER A 212 27.62 -17.60 -35.54
C SER A 212 28.82 -18.55 -35.47
N PRO A 213 28.88 -19.65 -36.26
CA PRO A 213 29.99 -20.61 -36.16
C PRO A 213 31.36 -20.04 -36.54
N GLU A 214 31.35 -19.00 -37.37
CA GLU A 214 32.52 -18.30 -37.89
C GLU A 214 33.12 -17.31 -36.86
N SER A 215 32.49 -17.18 -35.68
CA SER A 215 32.78 -16.16 -34.67
C SER A 215 32.81 -16.78 -33.27
N GLU A 216 34.02 -17.06 -32.76
CA GLU A 216 34.20 -17.46 -31.35
C GLU A 216 33.67 -16.40 -30.38
N SER A 217 33.71 -15.12 -30.77
CA SER A 217 33.12 -14.01 -30.03
C SER A 217 31.59 -13.99 -30.14
N VAL A 218 30.94 -14.09 -28.98
CA VAL A 218 29.52 -13.78 -28.79
C VAL A 218 29.30 -12.28 -28.96
N SER A 219 28.24 -11.90 -29.68
CA SER A 219 27.82 -10.52 -29.87
C SER A 219 26.60 -10.21 -29.01
N THR A 220 26.57 -9.06 -28.35
CA THR A 220 25.43 -8.63 -27.51
C THR A 220 24.98 -7.24 -27.94
N TYR A 221 23.70 -7.13 -28.27
CA TYR A 221 23.02 -5.90 -28.64
C TYR A 221 22.24 -5.37 -27.43
N ASP A 222 22.61 -4.17 -26.99
CA ASP A 222 22.00 -3.46 -25.87
C ASP A 222 21.29 -2.20 -26.40
N PRO A 223 19.97 -2.26 -26.65
CA PRO A 223 19.18 -1.15 -27.18
C PRO A 223 18.73 -0.14 -26.11
N ASP A 224 19.17 -0.30 -24.85
CA ASP A 224 18.70 0.41 -23.66
C ASP A 224 17.17 0.41 -23.43
N LYS A 225 16.46 -0.53 -24.05
CA LYS A 225 15.01 -0.71 -23.90
C LYS A 225 14.64 -1.45 -22.63
N LYS A 226 13.48 -1.09 -22.08
CA LYS A 226 12.92 -1.72 -20.87
C LYS A 226 11.70 -2.57 -21.23
N ILE A 227 11.50 -3.61 -20.43
CA ILE A 227 10.23 -4.31 -20.32
C ILE A 227 9.75 -4.17 -18.88
N TYR A 228 8.53 -3.69 -18.68
CA TYR A 228 7.83 -3.79 -17.42
C TYR A 228 6.97 -5.05 -17.40
N MET A 229 7.15 -5.88 -16.38
CA MET A 229 6.44 -7.14 -16.22
C MET A 229 5.56 -7.06 -14.97
N LEU A 230 4.28 -7.38 -15.14
CA LEU A 230 3.21 -7.22 -14.15
C LEU A 230 2.58 -8.57 -13.78
N PHE A 231 1.82 -8.58 -12.68
CA PHE A 231 0.93 -9.69 -12.31
C PHE A 231 -0.20 -9.85 -13.35
N ASN A 232 -0.70 -11.07 -13.52
CA ASN A 232 -1.66 -11.43 -14.57
C ASN A 232 -2.97 -12.08 -14.07
N PRO A 233 -3.99 -11.27 -13.75
CA PRO A 233 -5.32 -11.77 -13.41
C PRO A 233 -6.04 -12.57 -14.52
N TRP A 234 -5.53 -12.58 -15.76
CA TRP A 234 -6.09 -13.30 -16.91
C TRP A 234 -5.39 -14.64 -17.23
N CYS A 235 -4.32 -15.02 -16.51
CA CYS A 235 -3.64 -16.31 -16.66
C CYS A 235 -4.06 -17.25 -15.52
N GLU A 236 -4.63 -18.41 -15.83
CA GLU A 236 -5.20 -19.36 -14.85
C GLU A 236 -4.17 -19.90 -13.85
N GLU A 237 -2.89 -19.90 -14.25
CA GLU A 237 -1.76 -20.38 -13.47
C GLU A 237 -1.06 -19.28 -12.66
N ASP A 238 -1.44 -18.00 -12.82
CA ASP A 238 -0.96 -16.90 -11.98
C ASP A 238 -1.67 -16.94 -10.61
N SER A 239 -0.91 -16.77 -9.53
CA SER A 239 -1.45 -16.71 -8.17
C SER A 239 -2.37 -15.50 -7.91
N VAL A 240 -2.58 -14.58 -8.86
CA VAL A 240 -3.65 -13.55 -8.80
C VAL A 240 -4.80 -13.76 -9.79
N TYR A 241 -4.91 -14.94 -10.44
CA TYR A 241 -5.98 -15.25 -11.40
C TYR A 241 -7.39 -14.94 -10.87
N MET A 242 -8.21 -14.29 -11.68
CA MET A 242 -9.60 -13.96 -11.38
C MET A 242 -10.47 -14.37 -12.57
N GLU A 243 -11.54 -15.13 -12.34
CA GLU A 243 -12.37 -15.69 -13.42
C GLU A 243 -13.23 -14.60 -14.08
N ASP A 244 -13.93 -13.79 -13.30
CA ASP A 244 -14.95 -12.86 -13.79
C ASP A 244 -14.39 -11.60 -14.49
N GLU A 245 -14.84 -11.37 -15.72
CA GLU A 245 -14.41 -10.27 -16.59
C GLU A 245 -15.00 -8.89 -16.21
N ALA A 246 -16.00 -8.80 -15.34
CA ALA A 246 -16.46 -7.55 -14.76
C ALA A 246 -15.68 -7.22 -13.47
N GLU A 247 -15.36 -8.22 -12.64
CA GLU A 247 -14.46 -8.09 -11.49
C GLU A 247 -13.06 -7.67 -11.92
N LYS A 248 -12.46 -8.30 -12.94
CA LYS A 248 -11.17 -7.85 -13.51
C LYS A 248 -11.22 -6.39 -14.01
N LYS A 249 -12.34 -5.97 -14.60
CA LYS A 249 -12.53 -4.58 -15.01
C LYS A 249 -12.63 -3.63 -13.82
N GLU A 250 -13.40 -3.97 -12.78
CA GLU A 250 -13.55 -3.12 -11.60
C GLU A 250 -12.30 -3.08 -10.72
N TYR A 251 -11.64 -4.22 -10.51
CA TYR A 251 -10.59 -4.41 -9.51
C TYR A 251 -9.16 -4.30 -10.05
N VAL A 252 -8.98 -4.17 -11.37
CA VAL A 252 -7.68 -3.92 -12.03
C VAL A 252 -7.75 -2.71 -12.97
N LEU A 253 -8.76 -2.67 -13.87
CA LEU A 253 -8.81 -1.70 -14.98
C LEU A 253 -9.60 -0.41 -14.71
N ASN A 254 -10.31 -0.30 -13.59
CA ASN A 254 -11.00 0.94 -13.21
C ASN A 254 -10.02 1.87 -12.49
N ASP A 255 -9.80 3.06 -13.05
CA ASP A 255 -8.90 4.10 -12.54
C ASP A 255 -9.54 4.98 -11.45
N THR A 256 -10.84 4.82 -11.21
CA THR A 256 -11.60 5.56 -10.19
C THR A 256 -12.38 4.64 -9.25
N GLY A 257 -12.75 5.14 -8.08
CA GLY A 257 -13.45 4.36 -7.06
C GLY A 257 -14.29 5.18 -6.10
N ARG A 258 -14.92 4.48 -5.15
CA ARG A 258 -15.68 5.04 -4.03
C ARG A 258 -15.11 4.51 -2.72
N ILE A 259 -14.85 5.41 -1.78
CA ILE A 259 -14.50 5.08 -0.40
C ILE A 259 -15.62 5.59 0.50
N TYR A 260 -16.11 4.73 1.40
CA TYR A 260 -17.22 5.04 2.28
C TYR A 260 -16.72 5.59 3.62
N TYR A 261 -17.52 6.43 4.28
CA TYR A 261 -17.16 7.08 5.53
C TYR A 261 -18.43 7.49 6.31
N GLY A 262 -18.27 8.04 7.52
CA GLY A 262 -19.38 8.54 8.34
C GLY A 262 -19.72 7.60 9.49
N THR A 263 -20.94 7.06 9.51
CA THR A 263 -21.39 6.07 10.50
C THR A 263 -22.25 4.99 9.84
N GLU A 264 -22.50 3.88 10.53
CA GLU A 264 -23.40 2.80 10.08
C GLU A 264 -24.80 3.29 9.61
N ARG A 265 -25.29 4.43 10.14
CA ARG A 265 -26.62 5.01 9.87
C ARG A 265 -26.57 6.14 8.85
N GLN A 266 -25.43 6.81 8.74
CA GLN A 266 -25.16 7.91 7.82
C GLN A 266 -23.90 7.60 7.02
N ILE A 267 -24.03 6.70 6.04
CA ILE A 267 -22.91 6.29 5.17
C ILE A 267 -22.72 7.34 4.07
N GLY A 268 -21.66 8.14 4.19
CA GLY A 268 -21.14 9.00 3.13
C GLY A 268 -20.27 8.24 2.13
N ALA A 269 -20.09 8.80 0.93
CA ALA A 269 -19.28 8.20 -0.13
C ALA A 269 -18.42 9.25 -0.86
N ARG A 270 -17.09 9.11 -0.78
CA ARG A 270 -16.10 9.95 -1.46
C ARG A 270 -15.67 9.29 -2.77
N THR A 271 -15.68 10.01 -3.89
CA THR A 271 -15.02 9.56 -5.13
C THR A 271 -13.51 9.70 -4.99
N TRP A 272 -12.76 8.69 -5.41
CA TRP A 272 -11.30 8.69 -5.38
C TRP A 272 -10.74 8.43 -6.78
N ASN A 273 -9.75 9.21 -7.21
CA ASN A 273 -8.94 8.91 -8.40
C ASN A 273 -7.74 8.04 -7.98
N PHE A 274 -7.74 6.76 -8.33
CA PHE A 274 -6.55 5.91 -8.17
C PHE A 274 -5.51 6.32 -9.22
N GLY A 275 -5.91 6.38 -10.49
CA GLY A 275 -5.07 6.83 -11.59
C GLY A 275 -3.84 5.96 -11.84
N GLN A 276 -3.96 4.63 -11.66
CA GLN A 276 -2.84 3.68 -11.81
C GLN A 276 -2.20 3.65 -13.21
N PHE A 277 -2.83 4.29 -14.20
CA PHE A 277 -2.37 4.38 -15.59
C PHE A 277 -1.77 5.75 -15.96
N ASP A 278 -1.81 6.73 -15.05
CA ASP A 278 -1.26 8.07 -15.28
C ASP A 278 0.27 8.03 -15.50
N GLU A 279 0.78 8.97 -16.31
CA GLU A 279 2.20 9.10 -16.63
C GLU A 279 3.07 9.16 -15.36
N GLY A 280 4.05 8.27 -15.24
CA GLY A 280 4.97 8.20 -14.10
C GLY A 280 4.46 7.43 -12.88
N ILE A 281 3.23 6.91 -12.89
CA ILE A 281 2.68 6.15 -11.74
C ILE A 281 3.21 4.72 -11.69
N LEU A 282 3.42 4.04 -12.83
CA LEU A 282 4.05 2.71 -12.84
C LEU A 282 5.48 2.78 -12.29
N GLU A 283 6.24 3.77 -12.73
CA GLU A 283 7.59 4.05 -12.29
C GLU A 283 7.60 4.39 -10.78
N ALA A 284 6.62 5.17 -10.28
CA ALA A 284 6.48 5.44 -8.84
C ALA A 284 6.11 4.20 -8.02
N CYS A 285 5.22 3.33 -8.52
CA CYS A 285 4.83 2.09 -7.85
C CYS A 285 5.99 1.08 -7.78
N LEU A 286 6.82 1.02 -8.82
CA LEU A 286 8.05 0.23 -8.82
C LEU A 286 9.12 0.83 -7.89
N TYR A 287 9.23 2.16 -7.84
CA TYR A 287 10.12 2.86 -6.91
C TYR A 287 9.81 2.56 -5.43
N VAL A 288 8.53 2.39 -5.08
CA VAL A 288 8.09 1.94 -3.74
C VAL A 288 8.64 0.54 -3.43
N LEU A 289 8.62 -0.40 -4.37
CA LEU A 289 9.24 -1.72 -4.20
C LEU A 289 10.78 -1.67 -4.18
N GLU A 290 11.39 -0.74 -4.92
CA GLU A 290 12.84 -0.53 -4.93
C GLU A 290 13.38 0.15 -3.67
N LYS A 291 12.54 0.88 -2.94
CA LYS A 291 12.87 1.44 -1.62
C LYS A 291 12.70 0.45 -0.47
N SER A 292 11.94 -0.61 -0.65
CA SER A 292 11.79 -1.68 0.34
C SER A 292 13.06 -2.52 0.51
N GLU A 293 13.20 -3.19 1.64
CA GLU A 293 14.27 -4.19 1.86
C GLU A 293 14.10 -5.47 0.99
N VAL A 294 12.98 -5.65 0.29
CA VAL A 294 12.71 -6.90 -0.42
C VAL A 294 13.52 -7.01 -1.73
N PRO A 295 14.36 -8.06 -1.86
CA PRO A 295 15.18 -8.26 -3.05
C PRO A 295 14.29 -8.56 -4.26
N PRO A 296 14.70 -8.20 -5.49
CA PRO A 296 13.90 -8.43 -6.71
C PRO A 296 13.43 -9.88 -6.89
N SER A 297 14.20 -10.87 -6.44
CA SER A 297 13.80 -12.29 -6.47
C SER A 297 12.55 -12.62 -5.65
N GLY A 298 12.17 -11.78 -4.67
CA GLY A 298 10.94 -11.92 -3.89
C GLY A 298 9.72 -11.25 -4.53
N ARG A 299 9.87 -10.52 -5.64
CA ARG A 299 8.78 -9.76 -6.27
C ARG A 299 7.93 -10.58 -7.26
N GLY A 300 8.17 -11.89 -7.35
CA GLY A 300 7.30 -12.84 -8.05
C GLY A 300 6.18 -13.42 -7.19
N ASP A 301 6.18 -13.17 -5.88
CA ASP A 301 5.15 -13.64 -4.96
C ASP A 301 4.22 -12.48 -4.55
N PRO A 302 2.90 -12.54 -4.83
CA PRO A 302 1.96 -11.49 -4.42
C PRO A 302 1.82 -11.40 -2.91
N VAL A 303 1.99 -12.50 -2.15
CA VAL A 303 1.87 -12.50 -0.67
C VAL A 303 2.95 -11.60 -0.07
N ASN A 304 4.21 -11.83 -0.47
CA ASN A 304 5.34 -10.99 -0.10
C ASN A 304 5.22 -9.54 -0.64
N VAL A 305 4.82 -9.34 -1.91
CA VAL A 305 4.68 -7.99 -2.48
C VAL A 305 3.62 -7.16 -1.76
N VAL A 306 2.47 -7.74 -1.42
CA VAL A 306 1.39 -7.06 -0.68
C VAL A 306 1.85 -6.72 0.74
N ARG A 307 2.55 -7.62 1.42
CA ARG A 307 3.10 -7.41 2.77
C ARG A 307 4.24 -6.37 2.82
N VAL A 308 4.92 -6.14 1.69
CA VAL A 308 5.85 -5.02 1.51
C VAL A 308 5.10 -3.71 1.31
N ILE A 309 4.05 -3.71 0.49
CA ILE A 309 3.27 -2.50 0.18
C ILE A 309 2.56 -1.97 1.43
N SER A 310 2.06 -2.83 2.34
CA SER A 310 1.46 -2.35 3.60
C SER A 310 2.42 -1.56 4.48
N ALA A 311 3.68 -1.99 4.59
CA ALA A 311 4.73 -1.21 5.26
C ALA A 311 5.09 0.04 4.45
N MET A 312 5.50 -0.12 3.19
CA MET A 312 6.07 0.94 2.36
C MET A 312 5.10 2.07 1.98
N VAL A 313 3.80 1.93 2.23
CA VAL A 313 2.82 3.02 2.06
C VAL A 313 2.79 3.96 3.28
N ASN A 314 3.24 3.52 4.47
CA ASN A 314 3.33 4.34 5.67
C ASN A 314 4.78 4.73 6.05
N SER A 315 4.94 5.83 6.80
CA SER A 315 6.25 6.45 7.04
C SER A 315 7.04 6.10 8.32
N PRO A 316 6.47 5.60 9.44
CA PRO A 316 7.19 5.36 10.70
C PRO A 316 8.56 4.71 10.60
N ASP A 317 8.67 3.57 9.91
CA ASP A 317 9.88 2.74 9.88
C ASP A 317 10.71 3.03 8.61
N ASP A 318 10.18 2.60 7.45
CA ASP A 318 10.92 2.55 6.18
C ASP A 318 11.00 3.89 5.43
N ARG A 319 10.43 4.97 5.98
CA ARG A 319 10.15 6.23 5.27
C ARG A 319 9.32 6.01 3.98
N GLY A 320 8.28 5.19 4.09
CA GLY A 320 7.30 4.95 3.03
C GLY A 320 6.47 6.17 2.63
N VAL A 321 5.54 5.96 1.70
CA VAL A 321 4.91 7.00 0.87
C VAL A 321 4.31 8.17 1.67
N LEU A 322 3.59 7.90 2.76
CA LEU A 322 2.73 8.87 3.41
C LEU A 322 2.90 8.89 4.94
N GLN A 323 3.00 10.09 5.52
CA GLN A 323 3.03 10.30 6.97
C GLN A 323 1.62 10.54 7.52
N GLY A 324 1.20 9.70 8.48
CA GLY A 324 -0.07 9.84 9.19
C GLY A 324 -0.12 11.06 10.11
N ASN A 325 -1.30 11.68 10.27
CA ASN A 325 -1.54 12.73 11.27
C ASN A 325 -3.04 12.83 11.62
N TRP A 326 -3.35 12.69 12.92
CA TRP A 326 -4.71 12.76 13.47
C TRP A 326 -4.94 13.94 14.44
N SER A 327 -3.93 14.79 14.66
CA SER A 327 -3.96 15.87 15.67
C SER A 327 -4.95 17.00 15.39
N GLY A 328 -5.59 17.03 14.21
CA GLY A 328 -6.37 18.16 13.71
C GLY A 328 -5.53 19.38 13.30
N ASN A 329 -4.20 19.33 13.46
CA ASN A 329 -3.26 20.36 13.02
C ASN A 329 -2.37 19.84 11.89
N TYR A 330 -2.56 20.38 10.68
CA TYR A 330 -1.89 19.93 9.46
C TYR A 330 -0.83 20.92 8.94
N VAL A 331 -0.37 21.87 9.78
CA VAL A 331 0.71 22.80 9.41
C VAL A 331 1.95 22.04 8.95
N GLY A 332 2.46 22.41 7.76
CA GLY A 332 3.60 21.73 7.13
C GLY A 332 3.23 20.59 6.17
N GLY A 333 1.94 20.38 5.88
CA GLY A 333 1.45 19.42 4.89
C GLY A 333 0.04 19.72 4.38
N THR A 334 -0.48 18.84 3.54
CA THR A 334 -1.87 18.84 3.07
C THR A 334 -2.77 18.21 4.13
N PRO A 335 -3.96 18.78 4.45
CA PRO A 335 -4.97 18.11 5.25
C PRO A 335 -5.40 16.77 4.63
N PRO A 336 -5.48 15.65 5.38
CA PRO A 336 -5.92 14.34 4.87
C PRO A 336 -7.30 14.36 4.19
N THR A 337 -8.14 15.32 4.60
CA THR A 337 -9.48 15.58 4.06
C THR A 337 -9.46 16.15 2.64
N ALA A 338 -8.43 16.90 2.26
CA ALA A 338 -8.38 17.62 0.99
C ALA A 338 -8.08 16.70 -0.23
N TRP A 339 -7.34 15.60 -0.05
CA TRP A 339 -6.94 14.69 -1.13
C TRP A 339 -8.14 14.06 -1.86
N SER A 340 -8.15 14.12 -3.19
CA SER A 340 -9.15 13.47 -4.06
C SER A 340 -8.63 12.26 -4.85
N GLY A 341 -7.34 11.92 -4.69
CA GLY A 341 -6.71 10.84 -5.43
C GLY A 341 -5.26 10.58 -5.03
N SER A 342 -4.72 9.45 -5.50
CA SER A 342 -3.37 8.96 -5.16
C SER A 342 -2.25 9.56 -6.00
N VAL A 343 -2.60 10.02 -7.22
CA VAL A 343 -1.67 10.37 -8.30
C VAL A 343 -0.60 11.37 -7.85
N GLU A 344 -0.98 12.52 -7.30
CA GLU A 344 -0.01 13.54 -6.87
C GLU A 344 0.81 13.09 -5.65
N ILE A 345 0.26 12.23 -4.77
CA ILE A 345 1.00 11.71 -3.61
C ILE A 345 2.15 10.81 -4.10
N LEU A 346 1.86 9.85 -4.99
CA LEU A 346 2.87 8.95 -5.57
C LEU A 346 3.89 9.70 -6.44
N LYS A 347 3.43 10.62 -7.30
CA LYS A 347 4.32 11.47 -8.11
C LYS A 347 5.23 12.33 -7.24
N ARG A 348 4.71 12.87 -6.13
CA ARG A 348 5.50 13.68 -5.19
C ARG A 348 6.52 12.85 -4.44
N TYR A 349 6.14 11.69 -3.89
CA TYR A 349 7.07 10.79 -3.18
C TYR A 349 8.24 10.37 -4.08
N HIS A 350 7.96 9.99 -5.33
CA HIS A 350 8.98 9.61 -6.31
C HIS A 350 9.87 10.81 -6.68
N ARG A 351 9.28 11.98 -6.99
CA ARG A 351 10.00 13.23 -7.35
C ARG A 351 10.88 13.75 -6.20
N GLU A 352 10.42 13.65 -4.96
CA GLU A 352 11.16 14.03 -3.74
C GLU A 352 12.09 12.89 -3.25
N SER A 353 12.44 11.93 -4.12
CA SER A 353 13.44 10.87 -3.90
C SER A 353 13.13 9.92 -2.73
N GLY A 354 11.85 9.77 -2.38
CA GLY A 354 11.38 8.94 -1.27
C GLY A 354 11.25 9.70 0.05
N LEU A 355 10.95 11.01 0.01
CA LEU A 355 10.58 11.78 1.19
C LEU A 355 9.07 11.57 1.48
N PRO A 356 8.67 11.13 2.69
CA PRO A 356 7.26 10.90 3.02
C PRO A 356 6.38 12.14 2.85
N VAL A 357 5.29 11.99 2.10
CA VAL A 357 4.31 13.05 1.85
C VAL A 357 3.49 13.31 3.11
N LYS A 358 3.09 14.57 3.32
CA LYS A 358 2.31 15.02 4.50
C LYS A 358 0.96 15.58 4.06
N TYR A 359 -0.19 15.20 4.63
CA TYR A 359 -0.44 14.17 5.64
C TYR A 359 -1.52 13.16 5.19
N GLY A 360 -1.52 12.00 5.83
CA GLY A 360 -2.43 10.88 5.59
C GLY A 360 -3.29 10.45 6.78
N GLN A 361 -4.33 9.69 6.46
CA GLN A 361 -5.24 8.95 7.36
C GLN A 361 -5.76 7.71 6.59
N CYS A 362 -6.49 6.79 7.23
CA CYS A 362 -6.80 5.45 6.68
C CYS A 362 -7.32 5.44 5.24
N TRP A 363 -8.31 6.27 4.89
CA TRP A 363 -8.82 6.35 3.51
C TRP A 363 -7.77 6.80 2.47
N VAL A 364 -6.79 7.61 2.88
CA VAL A 364 -5.68 8.05 2.01
C VAL A 364 -4.66 6.92 1.82
N PHE A 365 -4.34 6.19 2.90
CA PHE A 365 -3.50 4.98 2.82
C PHE A 365 -4.16 3.93 1.92
N SER A 366 -5.43 3.57 2.17
CA SER A 366 -6.20 2.63 1.35
C SER A 366 -6.34 3.07 -0.13
N GLY A 367 -6.47 4.37 -0.38
CA GLY A 367 -6.46 4.93 -1.74
C GLY A 367 -5.14 4.65 -2.47
N ILE A 368 -4.01 4.93 -1.82
CA ILE A 368 -2.67 4.67 -2.37
C ILE A 368 -2.45 3.16 -2.56
N THR A 369 -2.76 2.34 -1.57
CA THR A 369 -2.55 0.89 -1.61
C THR A 369 -3.37 0.22 -2.72
N THR A 370 -4.64 0.59 -2.92
CA THR A 370 -5.41 0.16 -4.10
C THR A 370 -4.70 0.56 -5.40
N THR A 371 -4.14 1.78 -5.45
CA THR A 371 -3.45 2.29 -6.65
C THR A 371 -2.20 1.48 -6.96
N VAL A 372 -1.32 1.24 -5.97
CA VAL A 372 -0.07 0.48 -6.15
C VAL A 372 -0.38 -0.96 -6.55
N LEU A 373 -1.34 -1.61 -5.89
CA LEU A 373 -1.74 -2.99 -6.20
C LEU A 373 -2.32 -3.10 -7.63
N ARG A 374 -3.28 -2.25 -8.00
CA ARG A 374 -3.85 -2.22 -9.37
C ARG A 374 -2.79 -1.91 -10.43
N CYS A 375 -1.88 -0.98 -10.15
CA CYS A 375 -0.79 -0.62 -11.06
C CYS A 375 0.13 -1.80 -11.35
N LEU A 376 0.45 -2.61 -10.34
CA LEU A 376 1.27 -3.83 -10.45
C LEU A 376 0.50 -5.02 -11.03
N GLY A 377 -0.84 -4.95 -11.12
CA GLY A 377 -1.70 -6.00 -11.65
C GLY A 377 -2.33 -6.93 -10.62
N ILE A 378 -2.25 -6.63 -9.32
CA ILE A 378 -2.95 -7.38 -8.27
C ILE A 378 -4.38 -6.82 -8.14
N PRO A 379 -5.45 -7.63 -8.29
CA PRO A 379 -6.82 -7.12 -8.16
C PRO A 379 -7.07 -6.64 -6.73
N ALA A 380 -7.54 -5.41 -6.56
CA ALA A 380 -7.70 -4.78 -5.25
C ALA A 380 -8.88 -3.82 -5.16
N ARG A 381 -9.43 -3.65 -3.96
CA ARG A 381 -10.52 -2.70 -3.64
C ARG A 381 -10.34 -2.12 -2.24
N SER A 382 -10.68 -0.84 -2.07
CA SER A 382 -10.85 -0.25 -0.73
C SER A 382 -12.08 -0.84 -0.04
N VAL A 383 -11.97 -1.07 1.27
CA VAL A 383 -13.08 -1.55 2.12
C VAL A 383 -13.20 -0.63 3.33
N THR A 384 -14.42 -0.22 3.65
CA THR A 384 -14.74 0.56 4.86
C THR A 384 -15.46 -0.34 5.86
N ASN A 385 -14.97 -0.41 7.09
CA ASN A 385 -15.66 -1.01 8.23
C ASN A 385 -16.26 0.10 9.12
N PHE A 386 -17.46 -0.09 9.67
CA PHE A 386 -18.09 0.85 10.62
C PHE A 386 -18.12 0.25 12.02
N GLN A 387 -17.84 1.08 13.04
CA GLN A 387 -17.45 0.60 14.38
C GLN A 387 -16.26 -0.39 14.27
N SER A 388 -15.13 0.03 13.69
CA SER A 388 -13.93 -0.82 13.65
C SER A 388 -13.30 -0.85 15.04
N ALA A 389 -13.12 -2.02 15.62
CA ALA A 389 -12.32 -2.12 16.84
C ALA A 389 -10.84 -1.82 16.55
N HIS A 390 -10.12 -1.36 17.55
CA HIS A 390 -8.66 -1.27 17.56
C HIS A 390 -8.16 -1.88 18.86
N ASP A 391 -8.05 -3.22 18.86
CA ASP A 391 -7.49 -4.04 19.95
C ASP A 391 -5.99 -3.78 20.08
N THR A 392 -5.55 -3.40 21.29
CA THR A 392 -4.15 -3.05 21.59
C THR A 392 -3.38 -4.12 22.38
N ASP A 393 -4.01 -5.25 22.75
CA ASP A 393 -3.38 -6.33 23.53
C ASP A 393 -3.58 -7.76 22.98
N VAL A 394 -4.18 -7.86 21.78
CA VAL A 394 -4.48 -9.10 21.04
C VAL A 394 -5.32 -10.08 21.88
N SER A 395 -6.24 -9.53 22.67
CA SER A 395 -7.20 -10.34 23.43
C SER A 395 -8.41 -10.80 22.63
N LEU A 396 -8.63 -10.20 21.45
CA LEU A 396 -9.80 -10.44 20.60
C LEU A 396 -11.11 -10.00 21.29
N THR A 397 -10.97 -9.06 22.21
CA THR A 397 -12.00 -8.38 22.99
C THR A 397 -11.67 -6.90 23.05
N THR A 398 -12.67 -6.04 23.16
CA THR A 398 -12.45 -4.60 23.35
C THR A 398 -12.80 -4.23 24.77
N ASP A 399 -11.81 -4.01 25.62
CA ASP A 399 -12.01 -3.83 27.05
C ASP A 399 -12.33 -2.37 27.40
N VAL A 400 -13.29 -2.17 28.31
CA VAL A 400 -13.62 -0.86 28.88
C VAL A 400 -13.65 -0.93 30.41
N TYR A 401 -12.62 -0.37 31.04
CA TYR A 401 -12.43 -0.34 32.48
C TYR A 401 -13.00 0.93 33.12
N PHE A 402 -13.77 0.73 34.19
CA PHE A 402 -14.40 1.75 35.02
C PHE A 402 -13.95 1.65 36.47
N ASP A 403 -13.94 2.78 37.18
CA ASP A 403 -13.68 2.84 38.61
C ASP A 403 -14.91 2.39 39.44
N GLU A 404 -14.74 2.42 40.76
CA GLU A 404 -15.75 2.11 41.76
C GLU A 404 -17.01 3.00 41.66
N ASN A 405 -16.93 4.14 40.95
CA ASN A 405 -17.98 5.14 40.77
C ASN A 405 -18.65 5.10 39.38
N MET A 406 -18.19 4.24 38.46
CA MET A 406 -18.53 4.20 37.02
C MET A 406 -17.95 5.36 36.19
N GLU A 407 -16.81 5.93 36.59
CA GLU A 407 -16.01 6.85 35.77
C GLU A 407 -14.92 6.06 34.97
N PRO A 408 -14.64 6.39 33.69
CA PRO A 408 -13.66 5.66 32.88
C PRO A 408 -12.22 5.76 33.39
N ILE A 409 -11.50 4.64 33.45
CA ILE A 409 -10.08 4.61 33.84
C ILE A 409 -9.21 4.82 32.60
N ASN A 410 -8.97 6.08 32.24
CA ASN A 410 -8.20 6.47 31.04
C ASN A 410 -6.79 5.86 30.91
N SER A 411 -6.19 5.35 31.99
CA SER A 411 -4.89 4.66 31.97
C SER A 411 -4.97 3.15 31.70
N LEU A 412 -6.17 2.59 31.56
CA LEU A 412 -6.44 1.20 31.22
C LEU A 412 -7.25 1.06 29.91
N ASN A 413 -7.90 2.14 29.46
CA ASN A 413 -8.69 2.17 28.24
C ASN A 413 -7.82 2.65 27.06
N SER A 414 -6.90 1.80 26.60
CA SER A 414 -6.09 2.02 25.39
C SER A 414 -6.84 1.67 24.10
N ASP A 415 -7.71 0.65 24.15
CA ASP A 415 -8.53 0.24 23.03
C ASP A 415 -9.50 1.36 22.61
N SER A 416 -9.84 1.38 21.31
CA SER A 416 -10.80 2.34 20.76
C SER A 416 -11.69 1.68 19.71
N VAL A 417 -12.92 2.20 19.55
CA VAL A 417 -13.80 1.83 18.44
C VAL A 417 -13.90 3.04 17.51
N TRP A 418 -13.46 2.86 16.27
CA TRP A 418 -13.43 3.87 15.23
C TRP A 418 -14.80 3.90 14.53
N ASN A 419 -15.43 5.07 14.44
CA ASN A 419 -16.72 5.28 13.76
C ASN A 419 -16.73 4.62 12.37
N PHE A 420 -15.60 4.76 11.66
CA PHE A 420 -15.24 3.94 10.53
C PHE A 420 -13.71 3.80 10.41
N HIS A 421 -13.25 2.70 9.82
CA HIS A 421 -11.87 2.50 9.37
C HIS A 421 -11.86 2.07 7.90
N VAL A 422 -10.73 2.19 7.21
CA VAL A 422 -10.61 1.88 5.77
C VAL A 422 -9.28 1.19 5.45
N TRP A 423 -9.35 -0.06 5.01
CA TRP A 423 -8.24 -0.89 4.54
C TRP A 423 -8.44 -1.31 3.07
N ASN A 424 -7.79 -2.40 2.63
CA ASN A 424 -7.93 -2.96 1.30
C ASN A 424 -8.22 -4.47 1.34
N ASP A 425 -9.10 -4.95 0.45
CA ASP A 425 -9.05 -6.34 0.01
C ASP A 425 -8.15 -6.45 -1.21
N CYS A 426 -7.35 -7.51 -1.31
CA CYS A 426 -6.60 -7.89 -2.50
C CYS A 426 -6.77 -9.37 -2.81
N TRP A 427 -6.83 -9.74 -4.10
CA TRP A 427 -7.14 -11.10 -4.54
C TRP A 427 -5.87 -11.89 -4.86
N MET A 428 -5.67 -13.03 -4.18
CA MET A 428 -4.61 -13.99 -4.50
C MET A 428 -4.87 -15.40 -3.95
N ALA A 429 -4.21 -16.40 -4.53
CA ALA A 429 -4.02 -17.71 -3.93
C ALA A 429 -3.06 -17.65 -2.73
N ARG A 430 -3.26 -18.54 -1.75
CA ARG A 430 -2.42 -18.66 -0.54
C ARG A 430 -1.78 -20.05 -0.45
N PRO A 431 -0.74 -20.35 -1.26
CA PRO A 431 -0.04 -21.64 -1.23
C PRO A 431 0.79 -21.85 0.05
N ASP A 432 0.96 -20.81 0.85
CA ASP A 432 1.55 -20.81 2.19
C ASP A 432 0.56 -21.25 3.30
N LEU A 433 -0.74 -21.33 2.99
CA LEU A 433 -1.81 -21.70 3.92
C LEU A 433 -2.51 -23.01 3.50
N PRO A 434 -3.36 -23.59 4.37
CA PRO A 434 -4.23 -24.70 3.98
C PRO A 434 -5.16 -24.35 2.81
N PRO A 435 -5.56 -25.32 1.97
CA PRO A 435 -6.50 -25.11 0.88
C PRO A 435 -7.82 -24.45 1.35
N GLY A 436 -8.36 -23.54 0.53
CA GLY A 436 -9.56 -22.74 0.85
C GLY A 436 -9.28 -21.34 1.43
N MET A 437 -8.02 -21.02 1.74
CA MET A 437 -7.63 -19.70 2.30
C MET A 437 -7.23 -18.65 1.23
N GLY A 438 -7.25 -19.01 -0.05
CA GLY A 438 -7.10 -18.07 -1.17
C GLY A 438 -8.33 -17.18 -1.40
N GLY A 439 -8.28 -16.37 -2.46
CA GLY A 439 -9.29 -15.36 -2.78
C GLY A 439 -8.97 -14.02 -2.13
N TRP A 440 -9.98 -13.30 -1.64
CA TRP A 440 -9.79 -12.01 -1.00
C TRP A 440 -9.02 -12.11 0.33
N GLN A 441 -7.96 -11.31 0.43
CA GLN A 441 -7.11 -11.12 1.60
C GLN A 441 -7.20 -9.67 2.08
N VAL A 442 -7.30 -9.46 3.38
CA VAL A 442 -7.22 -8.14 4.02
C VAL A 442 -5.76 -7.69 4.07
N VAL A 443 -5.49 -6.46 3.66
CA VAL A 443 -4.23 -5.76 3.88
C VAL A 443 -4.53 -4.33 4.33
N ASP A 444 -3.93 -3.90 5.43
CA ASP A 444 -3.99 -2.50 5.86
C ASP A 444 -2.58 -1.90 5.90
N SER A 445 -2.49 -0.67 5.39
CA SER A 445 -1.29 0.16 5.34
C SER A 445 -1.34 1.30 6.36
N THR A 446 -2.41 1.41 7.13
CA THR A 446 -2.52 2.37 8.23
C THR A 446 -1.61 1.93 9.38
N PRO A 447 -0.71 2.79 9.88
CA PRO A 447 0.16 2.45 10.99
C PRO A 447 -0.65 2.45 12.30
N GLN A 448 -1.21 1.28 12.61
CA GLN A 448 -1.94 0.97 13.85
C GLN A 448 -1.03 0.17 14.79
N GLU A 449 -0.88 -1.14 14.55
CA GLU A 449 0.00 -2.02 15.32
C GLU A 449 1.21 -2.54 14.51
N THR A 450 2.20 -3.11 15.20
CA THR A 450 3.42 -3.63 14.56
C THR A 450 3.40 -5.14 14.33
N SER A 451 3.46 -5.58 13.07
CA SER A 451 3.62 -6.99 12.73
C SER A 451 5.10 -7.34 12.59
N GLN A 452 5.62 -8.07 13.59
CA GLN A 452 7.02 -8.46 13.71
C GLN A 452 7.98 -7.25 13.84
N GLY A 453 7.53 -6.18 14.49
CA GLY A 453 8.33 -4.96 14.73
C GLY A 453 8.35 -3.94 13.60
N THR A 454 7.43 -4.05 12.63
CA THR A 454 7.21 -3.07 11.55
C THR A 454 5.73 -2.72 11.49
N PHE A 455 5.37 -1.45 11.27
CA PHE A 455 3.96 -1.02 11.08
C PHE A 455 3.42 -1.51 9.73
N ARG A 456 2.69 -2.63 9.75
CA ARG A 456 2.07 -3.28 8.59
C ARG A 456 1.03 -4.32 9.05
N CYS A 457 0.00 -4.53 8.26
CA CYS A 457 -0.99 -5.58 8.49
C CYS A 457 -1.20 -6.43 7.22
N GLY A 458 -1.27 -7.75 7.37
CA GLY A 458 -1.69 -8.71 6.35
C GLY A 458 -0.56 -9.23 5.43
N PRO A 459 -0.91 -10.00 4.38
CA PRO A 459 -2.27 -10.38 3.98
C PRO A 459 -2.93 -11.40 4.92
N ALA A 460 -4.12 -11.09 5.44
CA ALA A 460 -4.97 -11.98 6.23
C ALA A 460 -6.09 -12.59 5.36
N SER A 461 -6.29 -13.90 5.37
CA SER A 461 -7.35 -14.52 4.55
C SER A 461 -8.74 -14.21 5.13
N ILE A 462 -9.65 -13.63 4.33
CA ILE A 462 -11.02 -13.34 4.79
C ILE A 462 -11.74 -14.64 5.20
N SER A 463 -11.49 -15.76 4.51
CA SER A 463 -11.97 -17.09 4.90
C SER A 463 -11.49 -17.51 6.30
N ALA A 464 -10.26 -17.15 6.68
CA ALA A 464 -9.72 -17.42 8.01
C ALA A 464 -10.34 -16.50 9.08
N ILE A 465 -10.51 -15.21 8.78
CA ILE A 465 -11.21 -14.25 9.66
C ILE A 465 -12.62 -14.74 9.96
N ARG A 466 -13.41 -15.03 8.92
CA ARG A 466 -14.80 -15.47 9.08
C ARG A 466 -14.96 -16.75 9.92
N ALA A 467 -14.01 -17.68 9.82
CA ALA A 467 -14.02 -18.92 10.59
C ALA A 467 -13.37 -18.81 11.99
N GLY A 468 -12.83 -17.65 12.37
CA GLY A 468 -12.07 -17.49 13.61
C GLY A 468 -10.70 -18.21 13.64
N HIS A 469 -10.16 -18.58 12.48
CA HIS A 469 -8.87 -19.26 12.32
C HIS A 469 -7.67 -18.29 12.45
N VAL A 470 -7.67 -17.48 13.51
CA VAL A 470 -6.72 -16.37 13.73
C VAL A 470 -5.25 -16.80 13.89
N TYR A 471 -4.99 -18.09 14.09
CA TYR A 471 -3.65 -18.67 14.14
C TYR A 471 -2.97 -18.77 12.76
N LEU A 472 -3.67 -18.44 11.66
CA LEU A 472 -3.12 -18.44 10.31
C LEU A 472 -2.48 -17.09 9.94
N SER A 473 -1.31 -17.13 9.29
CA SER A 473 -0.60 -15.94 8.83
C SER A 473 -1.36 -15.20 7.71
N TYR A 474 -1.31 -13.87 7.60
CA TYR A 474 -0.62 -12.91 8.47
C TYR A 474 -1.63 -12.06 9.22
N ASP A 475 -1.33 -11.72 10.47
CA ASP A 475 -2.01 -10.68 11.25
C ASP A 475 -3.53 -10.87 11.45
N ALA A 476 -4.02 -12.09 11.21
CA ALA A 476 -5.42 -12.48 11.37
C ALA A 476 -6.03 -12.26 12.76
N PRO A 477 -5.30 -12.30 13.90
CA PRO A 477 -5.87 -11.93 15.20
C PRO A 477 -6.32 -10.46 15.24
N PHE A 478 -5.48 -9.55 14.74
CA PHE A 478 -5.77 -8.12 14.73
C PHE A 478 -7.00 -7.81 13.85
N VAL A 479 -6.98 -8.29 12.60
CA VAL A 479 -8.08 -8.12 11.64
C VAL A 479 -9.38 -8.76 12.14
N PHE A 480 -9.32 -9.86 12.90
CA PHE A 480 -10.51 -10.46 13.50
C PHE A 480 -11.11 -9.57 14.59
N ALA A 481 -10.29 -8.99 15.46
CA ALA A 481 -10.76 -8.07 16.48
C ALA A 481 -11.48 -6.86 15.85
N GLU A 482 -10.90 -6.26 14.79
CA GLU A 482 -11.49 -5.11 14.08
C GLU A 482 -12.97 -5.30 13.66
N VAL A 483 -13.34 -6.52 13.28
CA VAL A 483 -14.68 -6.85 12.75
C VAL A 483 -15.55 -7.69 13.69
N ASN A 484 -14.99 -8.27 14.76
CA ASN A 484 -15.69 -9.30 15.53
C ASN A 484 -15.24 -9.47 16.99
N SER A 485 -14.65 -8.44 17.61
CA SER A 485 -14.39 -8.46 19.06
C SER A 485 -15.69 -8.31 19.89
N ASP A 486 -15.91 -9.20 20.85
CA ASP A 486 -16.87 -8.95 21.93
C ASP A 486 -16.34 -7.77 22.78
N LYS A 487 -17.17 -6.76 23.06
CA LYS A 487 -16.77 -5.58 23.85
C LYS A 487 -17.13 -5.78 25.32
N ILE A 488 -16.13 -5.79 26.19
CA ILE A 488 -16.25 -6.24 27.58
C ILE A 488 -16.13 -5.06 28.54
N TYR A 489 -17.08 -4.94 29.46
CA TYR A 489 -17.14 -3.85 30.42
C TYR A 489 -16.73 -4.36 31.80
N TRP A 490 -15.67 -3.77 32.36
CA TRP A 490 -15.07 -4.16 33.64
C TRP A 490 -15.22 -3.03 34.67
N GLN A 491 -15.74 -3.33 35.85
CA GLN A 491 -15.75 -2.40 36.98
C GLN A 491 -14.70 -2.79 38.01
N ARG A 492 -13.99 -1.81 38.57
CA ARG A 492 -13.11 -2.02 39.73
C ARG A 492 -13.94 -2.25 41.00
N ASN A 493 -13.56 -3.28 41.75
CA ASN A 493 -14.07 -3.59 43.08
C ASN A 493 -13.31 -2.82 44.18
N LEU A 494 -13.93 -2.68 45.35
CA LEU A 494 -13.34 -2.00 46.52
C LEU A 494 -12.05 -2.64 47.07
N ASP A 495 -11.69 -3.85 46.62
CA ASP A 495 -10.43 -4.54 46.96
C ASP A 495 -9.32 -4.34 45.90
N GLY A 496 -9.61 -3.58 44.82
CA GLY A 496 -8.71 -3.33 43.70
C GLY A 496 -8.75 -4.39 42.59
N THR A 497 -9.55 -5.45 42.74
CA THR A 497 -9.81 -6.42 41.65
C THR A 497 -10.78 -5.81 40.62
N PHE A 498 -10.98 -6.52 39.50
CA PHE A 498 -11.99 -6.17 38.50
C PHE A 498 -13.06 -7.26 38.38
N SER A 499 -14.26 -6.88 37.97
CA SER A 499 -15.34 -7.81 37.64
C SER A 499 -16.09 -7.36 36.40
N GLN A 500 -16.42 -8.32 35.55
CA GLN A 500 -17.18 -8.09 34.33
C GLN A 500 -18.62 -7.70 34.71
N ILE A 501 -19.05 -6.52 34.27
CA ILE A 501 -20.40 -5.99 34.51
C ILE A 501 -21.30 -6.09 33.27
N HIS A 502 -20.71 -6.14 32.07
CA HIS A 502 -21.45 -6.31 30.81
C HIS A 502 -20.55 -6.88 29.69
N SER A 503 -21.18 -7.39 28.63
CA SER A 503 -20.58 -7.85 27.38
C SER A 503 -21.53 -7.47 26.24
N GLU A 504 -21.01 -6.75 25.26
CA GLU A 504 -21.74 -6.27 24.09
C GLU A 504 -21.14 -7.00 22.86
N LYS A 505 -21.81 -8.08 22.42
CA LYS A 505 -21.26 -9.04 21.44
C LYS A 505 -21.33 -8.59 19.98
N ASN A 506 -22.14 -7.57 19.73
CA ASN A 506 -22.50 -7.06 18.41
C ASN A 506 -22.30 -5.53 18.43
N ALA A 507 -21.08 -5.12 18.77
CA ALA A 507 -20.68 -3.73 18.99
C ALA A 507 -19.80 -3.15 17.87
N VAL A 508 -19.27 -4.02 17.00
CA VAL A 508 -18.18 -3.75 16.05
C VAL A 508 -18.41 -4.47 14.73
N GLY A 509 -17.75 -4.04 13.66
CA GLY A 509 -17.75 -4.77 12.37
C GLY A 509 -19.01 -4.60 11.52
N HIS A 510 -19.68 -3.44 11.58
CA HIS A 510 -20.97 -3.22 10.92
C HIS A 510 -20.82 -2.69 9.49
N CYS A 511 -21.79 -3.04 8.63
CA CYS A 511 -21.98 -2.50 7.28
C CYS A 511 -20.68 -2.43 6.44
N ILE A 512 -19.86 -3.49 6.48
CA ILE A 512 -18.55 -3.53 5.83
C ILE A 512 -18.78 -3.34 4.32
N SER A 513 -18.20 -2.28 3.77
CA SER A 513 -18.64 -1.66 2.52
C SER A 513 -17.54 -1.58 1.48
N THR A 514 -17.87 -1.88 0.23
CA THR A 514 -17.02 -1.56 -0.92
C THR A 514 -17.86 -1.06 -2.11
N LYS A 515 -17.18 -0.66 -3.19
CA LYS A 515 -17.84 -0.23 -4.44
C LYS A 515 -18.34 -1.46 -5.22
N ALA A 516 -19.57 -1.39 -5.70
CA ALA A 516 -20.15 -2.44 -6.53
C ALA A 516 -19.46 -2.52 -7.91
N VAL A 517 -19.31 -3.75 -8.41
CA VAL A 517 -18.72 -4.05 -9.72
C VAL A 517 -19.51 -3.33 -10.82
N GLY A 518 -18.82 -2.54 -11.66
CA GLY A 518 -19.44 -1.80 -12.76
C GLY A 518 -20.43 -0.71 -12.36
N SER A 519 -20.48 -0.32 -11.08
CA SER A 519 -21.50 0.60 -10.54
C SER A 519 -20.92 1.58 -9.52
N GLU A 520 -21.53 2.75 -9.37
CA GLU A 520 -21.18 3.75 -8.35
C GLU A 520 -21.76 3.45 -6.97
N GLN A 521 -22.58 2.40 -6.85
CA GLN A 521 -23.31 2.07 -5.62
C GLN A 521 -22.45 1.33 -4.58
N ARG A 522 -22.90 1.40 -3.32
CA ARG A 522 -22.39 0.60 -2.20
C ARG A 522 -22.84 -0.86 -2.36
N VAL A 523 -21.93 -1.80 -2.14
CA VAL A 523 -22.28 -3.19 -1.84
C VAL A 523 -21.84 -3.52 -0.42
N ASP A 524 -22.68 -4.28 0.30
CA ASP A 524 -22.43 -4.73 1.65
C ASP A 524 -21.79 -6.13 1.64
N ILE A 525 -20.62 -6.24 2.27
CA ILE A 525 -19.77 -7.43 2.29
C ILE A 525 -19.51 -7.93 3.72
N THR A 526 -20.25 -7.47 4.74
CA THR A 526 -20.11 -7.97 6.13
C THR A 526 -20.19 -9.50 6.20
N HIS A 527 -21.06 -10.10 5.38
CA HIS A 527 -21.26 -11.55 5.27
C HIS A 527 -20.05 -12.33 4.72
N LEU A 528 -19.03 -11.67 4.17
CA LEU A 528 -17.75 -12.29 3.82
C LEU A 528 -16.82 -12.38 5.04
N TYR A 529 -16.90 -11.38 5.93
CA TYR A 529 -16.01 -11.21 7.08
C TYR A 529 -16.47 -11.93 8.33
N LYS A 530 -17.79 -12.03 8.57
CA LYS A 530 -18.36 -12.74 9.72
C LYS A 530 -19.70 -13.41 9.40
N HIS A 531 -20.09 -14.32 10.28
CA HIS A 531 -21.38 -14.98 10.27
C HIS A 531 -22.49 -14.04 10.81
N PRO A 532 -23.78 -14.35 10.58
CA PRO A 532 -24.88 -13.52 11.09
C PRO A 532 -24.86 -13.43 12.62
N GLU A 533 -25.06 -12.22 13.14
CA GLU A 533 -25.09 -11.91 14.57
C GLU A 533 -26.08 -12.80 15.34
N GLY A 534 -25.61 -13.48 16.39
CA GLY A 534 -26.42 -14.40 17.19
C GLY A 534 -26.69 -15.77 16.54
N SER A 535 -25.97 -16.13 15.48
CA SER A 535 -25.97 -17.49 14.92
C SER A 535 -25.02 -18.42 15.69
N GLU A 536 -25.22 -19.73 15.56
CA GLU A 536 -24.33 -20.73 16.16
C GLU A 536 -22.92 -20.68 15.54
N GLU A 537 -22.79 -20.14 14.33
CA GLU A 537 -21.55 -19.97 13.58
C GLU A 537 -20.87 -18.58 13.72
N GLU A 538 -21.53 -17.59 14.34
CA GLU A 538 -20.86 -16.39 14.88
C GLU A 538 -20.20 -16.71 16.23
N ARG A 539 -20.96 -17.38 17.10
CA ARG A 539 -20.37 -18.27 18.09
C ARG A 539 -19.66 -19.43 17.37
N ILE A 540 -18.94 -20.26 18.10
CA ILE A 540 -17.89 -21.14 17.53
C ILE A 540 -16.74 -20.34 16.88
N ALA A 541 -16.96 -19.43 15.93
CA ALA A 541 -15.91 -18.62 15.30
C ALA A 541 -15.22 -17.68 16.30
N VAL A 542 -15.95 -16.82 17.01
CA VAL A 542 -15.34 -15.95 18.05
C VAL A 542 -14.74 -16.77 19.20
N GLU A 543 -15.37 -17.89 19.59
CA GLU A 543 -14.77 -18.79 20.60
C GLU A 543 -13.48 -19.45 20.12
N THR A 544 -13.42 -19.84 18.85
CA THR A 544 -12.22 -20.41 18.24
C THR A 544 -11.12 -19.36 18.18
N ALA A 545 -11.45 -18.13 17.78
CA ALA A 545 -10.53 -17.01 17.79
C ALA A 545 -9.95 -16.77 19.19
N CYS A 546 -10.79 -16.56 20.22
CA CYS A 546 -10.35 -16.29 21.59
C CYS A 546 -9.51 -17.42 22.20
N ARG A 547 -9.68 -18.69 21.81
CA ARG A 547 -8.79 -19.81 22.23
C ARG A 547 -7.34 -19.66 21.76
N TYR A 548 -7.08 -18.80 20.76
CA TYR A 548 -5.74 -18.44 20.27
C TYR A 548 -5.34 -16.98 20.59
N GLY A 549 -6.21 -16.21 21.25
CA GLY A 549 -5.93 -14.85 21.75
C GLY A 549 -5.27 -14.83 23.13
N SER A 550 -4.96 -13.65 23.65
CA SER A 550 -4.29 -13.48 24.95
C SER A 550 -5.17 -13.79 26.17
N LYS A 551 -6.50 -13.83 26.02
CA LYS A 551 -7.49 -14.05 27.10
C LYS A 551 -8.48 -15.20 26.76
N PRO A 552 -8.07 -16.48 26.79
CA PRO A 552 -8.90 -17.60 26.32
C PRO A 552 -10.14 -17.91 27.18
N ASP A 553 -10.12 -17.55 28.47
CA ASP A 553 -11.17 -17.93 29.44
C ASP A 553 -12.31 -16.89 29.59
N VAL A 554 -12.36 -15.83 28.77
CA VAL A 554 -13.28 -14.67 28.93
C VAL A 554 -14.76 -15.06 29.07
N TYR A 555 -15.23 -16.07 28.35
CA TYR A 555 -16.65 -16.44 28.30
C TYR A 555 -17.15 -17.30 29.48
N SER A 556 -16.35 -17.47 30.53
CA SER A 556 -16.57 -18.47 31.60
C SER A 556 -17.69 -18.15 32.61
N SER A 557 -18.52 -17.11 32.43
CA SER A 557 -19.58 -16.76 33.41
C SER A 557 -20.77 -15.99 32.81
N PRO A 558 -21.99 -16.57 32.80
CA PRO A 558 -23.21 -15.84 32.45
C PRO A 558 -23.75 -15.01 33.63
N ALA A 559 -23.77 -13.68 33.48
CA ALA A 559 -24.53 -12.79 34.35
C ALA A 559 -26.02 -12.77 33.97
N ALA A 560 -26.90 -12.35 34.89
CA ALA A 560 -28.34 -12.30 34.64
C ALA A 560 -28.76 -10.99 33.94
N GLU A 561 -29.04 -11.05 32.63
CA GLU A 561 -29.54 -9.92 31.83
C GLU A 561 -31.00 -9.53 32.13
N ASP A 562 -31.27 -9.02 33.33
CA ASP A 562 -32.64 -8.77 33.79
C ASP A 562 -33.13 -7.31 33.65
N VAL A 563 -32.25 -6.41 33.19
CA VAL A 563 -32.54 -5.05 32.72
C VAL A 563 -31.72 -4.79 31.44
N SER A 564 -32.31 -4.12 30.45
CA SER A 564 -31.59 -3.60 29.28
C SER A 564 -31.72 -2.09 29.14
N VAL A 565 -30.69 -1.45 28.57
CA VAL A 565 -30.66 -0.02 28.25
C VAL A 565 -30.39 0.12 26.75
N GLU A 566 -31.07 1.04 26.08
CA GLU A 566 -30.95 1.29 24.65
C GLU A 566 -30.89 2.81 24.39
N VAL A 567 -30.03 3.26 23.48
CA VAL A 567 -29.93 4.67 23.10
C VAL A 567 -30.46 4.84 21.67
N LYS A 568 -31.45 5.71 21.52
CA LYS A 568 -32.16 6.00 20.26
C LYS A 568 -31.95 7.43 19.81
N VAL A 569 -31.99 7.61 18.50
CA VAL A 569 -31.93 8.88 17.79
C VAL A 569 -33.12 8.89 16.83
N ASP A 570 -33.85 9.99 16.76
CA ASP A 570 -35.03 10.10 15.89
C ASP A 570 -34.61 10.46 14.45
N GLY A 571 -35.19 9.79 13.45
CA GLY A 571 -34.93 10.02 12.03
C GLY A 571 -33.54 9.56 11.57
N ASP A 572 -32.99 10.23 10.55
CA ASP A 572 -31.68 9.88 9.95
C ASP A 572 -30.48 10.24 10.85
N GLY A 573 -30.72 10.89 12.00
CA GLY A 573 -29.69 11.40 12.92
C GLY A 573 -29.55 12.93 12.88
N PRO A 574 -28.73 13.53 13.77
CA PRO A 574 -28.57 14.97 13.86
C PRO A 574 -27.77 15.55 12.70
N CYS A 575 -28.19 16.70 12.18
CA CYS A 575 -27.45 17.46 11.18
C CYS A 575 -26.46 18.45 11.82
N MET A 576 -25.33 18.69 11.17
CA MET A 576 -24.29 19.60 11.67
C MET A 576 -24.80 21.05 11.73
N GLY A 577 -24.88 21.61 12.93
CA GLY A 577 -25.41 22.96 13.18
C GLY A 577 -26.86 23.01 13.66
N GLU A 578 -27.53 21.86 13.81
CA GLU A 578 -28.89 21.74 14.36
C GLU A 578 -28.92 21.05 15.74
N ASP A 579 -30.04 21.19 16.46
CA ASP A 579 -30.22 20.60 17.80
C ASP A 579 -30.40 19.08 17.73
N ALA A 580 -29.40 18.32 18.19
CA ALA A 580 -29.48 16.87 18.29
C ALA A 580 -30.49 16.40 19.36
N LYS A 581 -31.25 15.34 19.07
CA LYS A 581 -32.18 14.69 20.01
C LYS A 581 -31.77 13.24 20.26
N LEU A 582 -31.47 12.92 21.51
CA LEU A 582 -31.12 11.58 21.98
C LEU A 582 -32.17 11.11 22.98
N LYS A 583 -32.52 9.83 22.95
CA LYS A 583 -33.52 9.20 23.83
C LYS A 583 -32.96 7.92 24.43
N ILE A 584 -32.82 7.87 25.76
CA ILE A 584 -32.34 6.67 26.47
C ILE A 584 -33.55 5.92 27.02
N GLU A 585 -33.69 4.64 26.67
CA GLU A 585 -34.78 3.76 27.13
C GLU A 585 -34.24 2.68 28.06
N LEU A 586 -34.72 2.65 29.31
CA LEU A 586 -34.47 1.55 30.25
C LEU A 586 -35.67 0.60 30.28
N LYS A 587 -35.42 -0.70 30.11
CA LYS A 587 -36.43 -1.76 30.12
C LYS A 587 -36.05 -2.85 31.12
N ASN A 588 -36.77 -2.92 32.23
CA ASN A 588 -36.71 -4.05 33.15
C ASN A 588 -37.33 -5.28 32.47
N LYS A 589 -36.53 -6.35 32.27
CA LYS A 589 -36.97 -7.65 31.76
C LYS A 589 -37.39 -8.60 32.91
N SER A 590 -37.02 -8.28 34.16
CA SER A 590 -37.26 -9.12 35.34
C SER A 590 -38.70 -9.03 35.88
N ASN A 591 -39.11 -10.09 36.60
CA ASN A 591 -40.35 -10.12 37.38
C ASN A 591 -40.24 -9.39 38.74
N GLN A 592 -39.18 -8.61 38.98
CA GLN A 592 -38.91 -7.93 40.24
C GLN A 592 -38.76 -6.43 40.05
N ALA A 593 -38.99 -5.65 41.11
CA ALA A 593 -38.63 -4.24 41.10
C ALA A 593 -37.10 -4.09 41.10
N ARG A 594 -36.57 -3.28 40.18
CA ARG A 594 -35.15 -2.91 40.10
C ARG A 594 -35.03 -1.41 40.36
N SER A 595 -34.09 -1.02 41.21
CA SER A 595 -33.71 0.37 41.44
C SER A 595 -32.30 0.55 40.88
N THR A 596 -32.12 1.43 39.90
CA THR A 596 -30.82 1.70 39.29
C THR A 596 -30.57 3.20 39.13
N THR A 597 -29.31 3.60 38.96
CA THR A 597 -28.94 4.97 38.63
C THR A 597 -28.48 4.98 37.18
N LEU A 598 -29.16 5.74 36.31
CA LEU A 598 -28.68 5.96 34.96
C LEU A 598 -27.48 6.92 35.04
N HIS A 599 -26.35 6.50 34.48
CA HIS A 599 -25.24 7.38 34.12
C HIS A 599 -25.30 7.60 32.61
N SER A 600 -25.14 8.84 32.16
CA SER A 600 -25.11 9.16 30.73
C SER A 600 -24.15 10.30 30.45
N GLN A 601 -23.23 10.09 29.51
CA GLN A 601 -22.25 11.07 29.04
C GLN A 601 -22.42 11.25 27.53
N VAL A 602 -22.29 12.49 27.05
CA VAL A 602 -22.21 12.85 25.63
C VAL A 602 -20.88 13.55 25.44
N ALA A 603 -20.05 13.03 24.52
CA ALA A 603 -18.70 13.54 24.26
C ALA A 603 -18.48 13.76 22.76
N VAL A 604 -17.62 14.74 22.44
CA VAL A 604 -17.07 14.90 21.09
C VAL A 604 -15.90 13.95 20.95
N MET A 605 -15.87 13.18 19.87
CA MET A 605 -14.76 12.30 19.51
C MET A 605 -14.26 12.62 18.10
N TYR A 606 -13.00 12.27 17.82
CA TYR A 606 -12.54 12.09 16.46
C TYR A 606 -13.15 10.79 15.90
N TYR A 607 -13.18 10.62 14.57
CA TYR A 607 -13.72 9.39 13.96
C TYR A 607 -12.96 8.12 14.36
N THR A 608 -11.78 8.26 14.98
CA THR A 608 -10.95 7.18 15.53
C THR A 608 -11.36 6.75 16.95
N GLY A 609 -12.58 7.08 17.39
CA GLY A 609 -13.06 6.85 18.76
C GLY A 609 -12.44 7.75 19.84
N VAL A 610 -11.25 8.32 19.59
CA VAL A 610 -10.51 9.15 20.54
C VAL A 610 -11.34 10.34 20.99
N LEU A 611 -11.63 10.39 22.30
CA LEU A 611 -12.38 11.47 22.92
C LEU A 611 -11.62 12.80 22.86
N LYS A 612 -12.33 13.88 22.55
CA LYS A 612 -11.80 15.24 22.45
C LYS A 612 -12.25 16.12 23.61
N ASP A 613 -13.54 16.09 23.96
CA ASP A 613 -14.13 16.87 25.05
C ASP A 613 -15.50 16.30 25.46
N THR A 614 -15.99 16.61 26.67
CA THR A 614 -17.33 16.20 27.13
C THR A 614 -18.35 17.32 26.93
N VAL A 615 -19.41 17.05 26.17
CA VAL A 615 -20.53 17.98 25.92
C VAL A 615 -21.46 18.05 27.12
N LYS A 616 -21.76 16.91 27.75
CA LYS A 616 -22.67 16.81 28.90
C LYS A 616 -22.48 15.50 29.69
N THR A 617 -22.67 15.55 31.00
CA THR A 617 -22.80 14.36 31.86
C THR A 617 -24.03 14.51 32.76
N GLU A 618 -24.81 13.44 32.93
CA GLU A 618 -25.96 13.37 33.85
C GLU A 618 -25.97 12.05 34.63
N LYS A 619 -26.39 12.12 35.89
CA LYS A 619 -26.54 10.98 36.82
C LYS A 619 -27.92 11.02 37.45
N ILE A 620 -28.79 10.09 37.07
CA ILE A 620 -30.24 10.15 37.31
C ILE A 620 -30.70 8.92 38.12
N PRO A 621 -31.09 9.06 39.40
CA PRO A 621 -31.65 7.97 40.19
C PRO A 621 -33.03 7.55 39.65
N THR A 622 -33.13 6.37 39.06
CA THR A 622 -34.39 5.91 38.43
C THR A 622 -35.35 5.35 39.46
N LYS A 623 -36.55 5.92 39.55
CA LYS A 623 -37.69 5.40 40.36
C LYS A 623 -39.01 5.29 39.57
N LYS A 624 -39.05 5.80 38.34
CA LYS A 624 -40.08 5.60 37.31
C LYS A 624 -39.39 5.66 35.94
N SER A 625 -40.10 5.29 34.86
CA SER A 625 -39.63 5.50 33.48
C SER A 625 -39.39 6.99 33.22
N ILE A 626 -38.34 7.31 32.48
CA ILE A 626 -37.88 8.68 32.19
C ILE A 626 -37.63 8.78 30.68
N ALA A 627 -38.21 9.80 30.04
CA ALA A 627 -37.76 10.28 28.74
C ALA A 627 -37.00 11.58 28.98
N ALA A 628 -35.67 11.56 28.80
CA ALA A 628 -34.84 12.75 28.87
C ALA A 628 -34.64 13.32 27.46
N LEU A 629 -34.74 14.64 27.33
CA LEU A 629 -34.40 15.40 26.12
C LEU A 629 -33.16 16.26 26.43
N ILE A 630 -32.16 16.19 25.57
CA ILE A 630 -30.89 16.90 25.71
C ILE A 630 -30.73 17.81 24.49
N TYR A 631 -30.25 19.03 24.71
CA TYR A 631 -29.98 20.05 23.68
C TYR A 631 -28.55 20.59 23.86
N SER A 632 -27.84 20.87 22.77
CA SER A 632 -26.56 21.60 22.78
C SER A 632 -26.25 22.22 21.41
N GLN A 633 -25.68 23.45 21.42
CA GLN A 633 -25.27 24.18 20.22
C GLN A 633 -23.83 24.70 20.37
N CYS A 634 -23.03 24.67 19.29
CA CYS A 634 -21.70 25.27 19.19
C CYS A 634 -21.42 25.73 17.75
N ALA A 635 -20.63 26.81 17.55
CA ALA A 635 -20.37 27.36 16.22
C ALA A 635 -18.96 28.01 16.01
N ASN A 636 -18.28 27.54 14.97
CA ASN A 636 -17.35 28.18 14.00
C ASN A 636 -16.33 29.30 14.33
N MET A 637 -15.07 29.04 13.93
CA MET A 637 -14.13 29.92 13.17
C MET A 637 -13.07 28.98 12.53
N PHE A 638 -12.21 29.29 11.54
CA PHE A 638 -11.81 30.53 10.83
C PHE A 638 -11.71 30.27 9.31
N CYS A 639 -10.67 30.67 8.55
CA CYS A 639 -10.60 30.49 7.07
C CYS A 639 -9.21 30.04 6.51
N LEU A 640 -9.18 29.77 5.18
CA LEU A 640 -8.07 29.54 4.20
C LEU A 640 -7.93 28.10 3.65
N ALA A 641 -7.60 27.88 2.36
CA ALA A 641 -7.15 28.83 1.32
C ALA A 641 -8.27 29.67 0.63
N SER A 642 -7.88 30.75 -0.05
CA SER A 642 -8.79 31.88 -0.34
C SER A 642 -9.37 31.95 -1.77
N VAL A 643 -10.66 31.66 -1.88
CA VAL A 643 -11.58 32.71 -2.35
C VAL A 643 -11.89 33.62 -1.15
N SER A 644 -12.28 34.89 -1.35
CA SER A 644 -12.72 35.77 -0.25
C SER A 644 -13.89 35.16 0.53
N ASP A 645 -14.08 35.54 1.79
CA ASP A 645 -15.11 34.99 2.69
C ASP A 645 -16.46 34.80 1.99
N VAL A 646 -16.88 33.53 1.89
CA VAL A 646 -18.12 33.14 1.23
C VAL A 646 -19.27 33.48 2.17
N VAL A 647 -19.78 34.71 2.04
CA VAL A 647 -20.89 35.21 2.85
C VAL A 647 -22.12 34.30 2.71
N ARG A 648 -22.91 34.21 3.78
CA ARG A 648 -24.03 33.27 3.92
C ARG A 648 -24.96 33.29 2.69
N HIS A 649 -25.18 32.11 2.11
CA HIS A 649 -25.96 31.86 0.89
C HIS A 649 -25.38 32.42 -0.44
N ALA A 650 -24.12 32.88 -0.48
CA ALA A 650 -23.44 33.17 -1.74
C ALA A 650 -22.99 31.91 -2.47
N THR A 651 -22.90 31.99 -3.80
CA THR A 651 -22.30 30.96 -4.66
C THR A 651 -20.93 31.42 -5.14
N VAL A 652 -19.94 30.55 -5.05
CA VAL A 652 -18.62 30.73 -5.68
C VAL A 652 -18.57 29.91 -6.97
N THR A 653 -17.95 30.46 -8.00
CA THR A 653 -17.69 29.74 -9.26
C THR A 653 -16.23 29.94 -9.64
N VAL A 654 -15.55 28.84 -9.92
CA VAL A 654 -14.19 28.80 -10.47
C VAL A 654 -14.28 28.13 -11.83
N THR A 655 -13.52 28.62 -12.81
CA THR A 655 -13.49 28.07 -14.18
C THR A 655 -12.07 27.68 -14.51
N GLU A 656 -11.84 26.39 -14.63
CA GLU A 656 -10.54 25.81 -15.01
C GLU A 656 -10.53 25.40 -16.48
N HIS A 657 -9.42 25.64 -17.15
CA HIS A 657 -9.22 25.26 -18.56
C HIS A 657 -8.17 24.16 -18.66
N PHE A 658 -8.56 22.99 -19.14
CA PHE A 658 -7.68 21.84 -19.37
C PHE A 658 -7.97 21.20 -20.74
N ILE A 659 -6.99 20.48 -21.27
CA ILE A 659 -7.12 19.66 -22.48
C ILE A 659 -7.08 18.19 -22.03
N PRO A 660 -8.15 17.40 -22.23
CA PRO A 660 -8.15 15.99 -21.84
C PRO A 660 -7.23 15.18 -22.76
N SER A 661 -6.35 14.37 -22.17
CA SER A 661 -5.36 13.54 -22.86
C SER A 661 -5.78 12.08 -23.08
N LEU A 662 -6.93 11.67 -22.52
CA LEU A 662 -7.43 10.29 -22.55
C LEU A 662 -8.91 10.26 -22.96
N ALA A 663 -9.21 9.63 -24.10
CA ALA A 663 -10.57 9.40 -24.57
C ALA A 663 -11.37 8.44 -23.66
N GLY A 664 -12.68 8.37 -23.87
CA GLY A 664 -13.62 7.52 -23.13
C GLY A 664 -14.30 8.23 -21.95
N THR A 665 -15.01 7.46 -21.12
CA THR A 665 -15.64 7.95 -19.90
C THR A 665 -14.58 8.27 -18.84
N ARG A 666 -14.61 9.47 -18.28
CA ARG A 666 -13.72 9.94 -17.20
C ARG A 666 -14.51 10.65 -16.12
N LYS A 667 -13.98 10.72 -14.90
CA LYS A 667 -14.60 11.46 -13.78
C LYS A 667 -13.78 12.71 -13.45
N LEU A 668 -14.44 13.86 -13.35
CA LEU A 668 -13.88 15.04 -12.69
C LEU A 668 -14.29 15.00 -11.21
N VAL A 669 -13.33 15.14 -10.30
CA VAL A 669 -13.57 15.13 -8.85
C VAL A 669 -13.09 16.45 -8.24
N ALA A 670 -14.03 17.19 -7.64
CA ALA A 670 -13.76 18.40 -6.87
C ALA A 670 -13.82 18.09 -5.36
N SER A 671 -12.95 18.76 -4.60
CA SER A 671 -12.86 18.65 -3.14
C SER A 671 -12.81 20.07 -2.56
N LEU A 672 -13.66 20.36 -1.58
CA LEU A 672 -13.68 21.61 -0.83
C LEU A 672 -13.38 21.31 0.63
N ASP A 673 -12.38 22.01 1.14
CA ASP A 673 -11.89 21.90 2.51
C ASP A 673 -11.64 23.32 3.06
N CYS A 674 -12.38 23.71 4.11
CA CYS A 674 -12.16 24.95 4.83
C CYS A 674 -12.33 24.72 6.35
N LYS A 675 -11.89 25.69 7.17
CA LYS A 675 -11.87 25.51 8.63
C LYS A 675 -13.25 25.40 9.29
N GLN A 676 -14.34 25.81 8.64
CA GLN A 676 -15.71 25.57 9.13
C GLN A 676 -16.37 24.32 8.52
N ILE A 677 -16.03 23.98 7.28
CA ILE A 677 -16.64 22.90 6.49
C ILE A 677 -15.55 22.17 5.72
N THR A 678 -15.24 20.95 6.15
CA THR A 678 -14.37 20.00 5.45
C THR A 678 -15.23 18.95 4.74
N GLN A 679 -14.61 17.98 4.04
CA GLN A 679 -15.29 16.78 3.50
C GLN A 679 -16.41 17.06 2.47
N VAL A 680 -16.39 18.21 1.80
CA VAL A 680 -17.36 18.53 0.72
C VAL A 680 -16.79 18.10 -0.62
N HIS A 681 -17.54 17.28 -1.36
CA HIS A 681 -17.08 16.70 -2.62
C HIS A 681 -18.12 16.90 -3.75
N GLY A 682 -17.61 17.17 -4.95
CA GLY A 682 -18.40 17.18 -6.18
C GLY A 682 -17.80 16.19 -7.19
N VAL A 683 -18.64 15.53 -7.98
CA VAL A 683 -18.20 14.63 -9.05
C VAL A 683 -19.10 14.80 -10.27
N VAL A 684 -18.51 14.73 -11.46
CA VAL A 684 -19.25 14.66 -12.72
C VAL A 684 -18.57 13.68 -13.67
N ASP A 685 -19.36 12.81 -14.31
CA ASP A 685 -18.93 11.95 -15.40
C ASP A 685 -18.88 12.77 -16.70
N ILE A 686 -17.77 12.66 -17.43
CA ILE A 686 -17.58 13.26 -18.76
C ILE A 686 -17.24 12.17 -19.77
N ILE A 687 -17.63 12.38 -21.04
CA ILE A 687 -17.22 11.52 -22.15
C ILE A 687 -16.26 12.33 -23.02
N VAL A 688 -14.99 11.95 -22.99
CA VAL A 688 -13.97 12.52 -23.88
C VAL A 688 -14.03 11.77 -25.20
N GLN A 689 -14.34 12.48 -26.29
CA GLN A 689 -14.35 11.89 -27.64
C GLN A 689 -12.92 11.66 -28.14
N ASP A 690 -12.71 10.58 -28.90
CA ASP A 690 -11.44 10.35 -29.60
C ASP A 690 -11.42 11.18 -30.89
N CYS A 691 -10.79 12.36 -30.81
CA CYS A 691 -10.66 13.29 -31.93
C CYS A 691 -9.38 12.99 -32.71
N GLN A 692 -9.48 12.05 -33.66
CA GLN A 692 -8.46 11.78 -34.69
C GLN A 692 -8.60 12.72 -35.89
#